data_AF-A0A9E4CEQ0-F1
#
_entry.id   AF-A0A9E4CEQ0-F1
#
_cell.length_a   1.000
_cell.length_b   1.000
_cell.length_c   1.000
_cell.angle_alpha   90.00
_cell.angle_beta   90.00
_cell.angle_gamma   90.00
#
_symmetry.space_group_name_H-M   'P 1'
#
loop_
_entity.id
_entity.type
_entity.pdbx_description
1 polymer ?
#
loop_
_entity_poly.entity_id
_entity_poly.type
_entity_poly.pdbx_seq_one_letter_code
_entity_poly.pdbx_strand_id
1 'polypeptide(L)'
;MKRLMLLASLSLCFVFLIGIGTANAAASDPMQVDAMQEDPATQPLTETVQIPFLSDWMASAHADFTAEAFTHWNEDDPAEVPTRCAKCHSSEGYIDYLGADGTEVNVVDNPAPVQSVVACVTCHNDATQSKTSVIMPSGIELTNLGDEARCMECHQGRNSTVGVNAAIEEAAVTDPDEVSDDLGFQNIHYYAAAATKYGTLAKGGYEYDGKSYDANFAHVEAYESCIDCHNSHTLEVKLDGCTDCHEDVAAVEDLRDVRMAGSEVDYDGDGDIEEGIYYELTGLQEALYAAIQAYAAEVAGSAVVYDSHSHPYFFIDSNEDGATDEEEVSGDNSFASWTPRLVKAAYNYQTSMKDPGAYAHGGKYIIELLYDSIEDLNSALAEPVDLSEAHRIDHGHFAGSEEAFRHWDEEGVVPGSCAKCHSASGLPTFLSEGVNISAEPSNGFQCTTCHNDLQEFTLYEVEEVEFPSGAVLDIGDPESNICANCHQGRESGESVAALIGDAEDDVVADNLRFLNVHYFAAAATRFGSEANGAYEYADKEYAGLYDHAGVNSCTDCHPAHELEVDWESCIECHEEVEVKEDMEIIRYYFDDWDGDGDDEEGIAEEVATMRDELYAAMQAYATETVGTGIVYESHSHPYYFTDTNGNGEADPDEVNRGNQYNTWTPRLLRAAYNYQYVQKDPGAYTHNPPYILQVLYDSIEDIGGDVGDMMRP
;
A
#
# COMPACT_ATOMS: atom_id res chain seq x y z
N MET A 1 -34.46 -48.80 4.50
CA MET A 1 -33.98 -49.74 5.54
C MET A 1 -33.08 -48.92 6.47
N LYS A 2 -33.57 -48.41 7.61
CA LYS A 2 -33.29 -48.92 9.00
C LYS A 2 -31.80 -49.26 9.17
N ARG A 3 -30.95 -48.63 10.00
CA ARG A 3 -31.01 -47.89 11.30
C ARG A 3 -29.73 -47.02 11.38
N LEU A 4 -29.61 -45.79 11.90
CA LEU A 4 -29.91 -45.14 13.20
C LEU A 4 -29.23 -45.74 14.46
N MET A 5 -28.60 -44.84 15.24
CA MET A 5 -28.15 -44.88 16.66
C MET A 5 -26.67 -45.21 16.94
N LEU A 6 -25.97 -44.62 17.90
CA LEU A 6 -26.03 -43.38 18.71
C LEU A 6 -24.81 -43.45 19.68
N LEU A 7 -24.11 -42.33 19.90
CA LEU A 7 -23.41 -41.88 21.13
C LEU A 7 -22.80 -42.91 22.13
N ALA A 8 -21.50 -42.74 22.42
CA ALA A 8 -20.99 -42.63 23.80
C ALA A 8 -19.54 -42.12 23.84
N SER A 9 -19.38 -40.95 24.43
CA SER A 9 -18.15 -40.35 24.95
C SER A 9 -17.57 -41.18 26.11
N LEU A 10 -16.23 -41.29 26.20
CA LEU A 10 -15.56 -41.50 27.48
C LEU A 10 -14.11 -40.99 27.46
N SER A 11 -13.90 -39.93 28.23
CA SER A 11 -12.61 -39.37 28.65
C SER A 11 -11.72 -40.43 29.32
N LEU A 12 -10.41 -40.34 29.10
CA LEU A 12 -9.43 -41.00 29.96
C LEU A 12 -8.37 -39.98 30.42
N CYS A 13 -8.65 -39.35 31.58
CA CYS A 13 -7.66 -38.64 32.37
C CYS A 13 -6.67 -39.64 32.99
N PHE A 14 -5.37 -39.37 32.87
CA PHE A 14 -4.33 -40.08 33.61
C PHE A 14 -4.28 -39.54 35.05
N VAL A 15 -4.56 -40.43 36.01
CA VAL A 15 -4.43 -40.19 37.46
C VAL A 15 -3.04 -40.64 37.91
N PHE A 16 -2.22 -39.71 38.40
CA PHE A 16 -1.00 -40.03 39.14
C PHE A 16 -1.34 -40.14 40.64
N LEU A 17 -1.03 -41.30 41.22
CA LEU A 17 -1.29 -41.64 42.62
C LEU A 17 -0.17 -41.10 43.53
N ILE A 18 -0.63 -40.44 44.59
CA ILE A 18 0.13 -39.85 45.70
C ILE A 18 0.77 -40.95 46.57
N GLY A 19 2.06 -40.84 46.84
CA GLY A 19 2.77 -41.55 47.90
C GLY A 19 3.29 -40.57 48.96
N ILE A 20 2.61 -40.51 50.10
CA ILE A 20 2.94 -39.72 51.29
C ILE A 20 4.12 -40.35 52.04
N GLY A 21 5.16 -39.56 52.32
CA GLY A 21 6.26 -39.91 53.23
C GLY A 21 6.57 -38.71 54.13
N THR A 22 6.11 -38.77 55.37
CA THR A 22 6.24 -37.74 56.41
C THR A 22 7.65 -37.65 57.00
N ALA A 23 8.12 -36.42 57.21
CA ALA A 23 9.30 -36.07 57.98
C ALA A 23 9.17 -36.43 59.47
N ASN A 24 10.27 -36.84 60.12
CA ASN A 24 10.68 -36.19 61.37
C ASN A 24 12.14 -36.44 61.78
N ALA A 25 12.65 -35.39 62.43
CA ALA A 25 13.96 -35.13 63.02
C ALA A 25 14.68 -36.25 63.79
N ALA A 26 16.02 -36.20 63.73
CA ALA A 26 16.90 -36.51 64.86
C ALA A 26 18.19 -35.67 64.80
N ALA A 27 18.55 -35.11 65.94
CA ALA A 27 19.62 -34.13 66.16
C ALA A 27 20.98 -34.79 66.56
N SER A 28 22.09 -34.07 66.24
CA SER A 28 23.34 -33.79 66.99
C SER A 28 23.97 -34.89 67.90
N ASP A 29 25.27 -35.19 68.01
CA ASP A 29 26.60 -34.56 67.75
C ASP A 29 27.67 -35.63 68.19
N PRO A 30 29.01 -35.49 68.18
CA PRO A 30 29.91 -34.58 67.44
C PRO A 30 30.99 -35.33 66.63
N MET A 31 31.51 -34.72 65.55
CA MET A 31 32.79 -35.13 64.97
C MET A 31 33.85 -34.05 65.19
N GLN A 32 35.01 -34.55 65.61
CA GLN A 32 36.18 -33.81 66.06
C GLN A 32 36.66 -32.77 65.06
N VAL A 33 37.04 -31.64 65.65
CA VAL A 33 37.87 -30.59 65.10
C VAL A 33 39.19 -31.20 64.61
N ASP A 34 39.41 -31.20 63.30
CA ASP A 34 40.75 -31.28 62.74
C ASP A 34 41.12 -29.90 62.17
N ALA A 35 42.36 -29.51 62.41
CA ALA A 35 42.83 -28.15 62.29
C ALA A 35 42.85 -27.67 60.83
N MET A 36 42.47 -26.40 60.66
CA MET A 36 42.68 -25.51 59.51
C MET A 36 43.61 -26.07 58.43
N GLN A 37 43.01 -26.53 57.33
CA GLN A 37 43.68 -26.56 56.05
C GLN A 37 43.26 -25.28 55.32
N GLU A 38 44.24 -24.43 55.04
CA GLU A 38 44.06 -23.18 54.30
C GLU A 38 43.28 -23.45 53.02
N ASP A 39 42.12 -22.79 52.90
CA ASP A 39 41.40 -22.66 51.64
C ASP A 39 42.33 -21.95 50.64
N PRO A 40 42.69 -22.57 49.50
CA PRO A 40 43.53 -21.90 48.53
C PRO A 40 42.73 -20.72 47.97
N ALA A 41 43.15 -19.54 48.41
CA ALA A 41 42.97 -18.25 47.78
C ALA A 41 42.39 -18.32 46.36
N THR A 42 41.26 -17.63 46.17
CA THR A 42 41.03 -16.72 45.03
C THR A 42 42.03 -16.93 43.90
N GLN A 43 41.73 -17.88 43.00
CA GLN A 43 42.30 -17.78 41.67
C GLN A 43 41.70 -16.52 41.05
N PRO A 44 42.50 -15.52 40.66
CA PRO A 44 41.97 -14.47 39.80
C PRO A 44 41.42 -15.17 38.56
N LEU A 45 40.22 -14.81 38.12
CA LEU A 45 39.77 -15.13 36.77
C LEU A 45 40.82 -14.53 35.81
N THR A 46 41.76 -15.35 35.37
CA THR A 46 42.80 -14.99 34.39
C THR A 46 42.34 -15.23 32.95
N GLU A 47 41.09 -15.67 32.75
CA GLU A 47 40.45 -15.58 31.44
C GLU A 47 40.04 -14.13 31.21
N THR A 48 40.72 -13.47 30.28
CA THR A 48 40.25 -12.22 29.71
C THR A 48 38.88 -12.47 29.10
N VAL A 49 37.84 -11.82 29.61
CA VAL A 49 36.50 -11.83 29.00
C VAL A 49 36.65 -11.29 27.58
N GLN A 50 36.42 -12.15 26.58
CA GLN A 50 36.38 -11.74 25.19
C GLN A 50 34.96 -11.29 24.88
N ILE A 51 34.81 -10.02 24.51
CA ILE A 51 33.54 -9.45 24.04
C ILE A 51 33.61 -9.49 22.50
N PRO A 52 32.80 -10.34 21.83
CA PRO A 52 32.73 -10.36 20.38
C PRO A 52 32.38 -8.98 19.82
N PHE A 53 32.91 -8.65 18.62
CA PHE A 53 32.62 -7.41 17.89
C PHE A 53 32.93 -6.10 18.63
N LEU A 54 33.60 -6.14 19.79
CA LEU A 54 33.95 -4.93 20.55
C LEU A 54 34.82 -3.96 19.73
N SER A 55 35.78 -4.49 18.97
CA SER A 55 36.62 -3.67 18.09
C SER A 55 35.79 -2.92 17.04
N ASP A 56 34.80 -3.60 16.50
CA ASP A 56 33.98 -3.11 15.39
C ASP A 56 33.04 -2.04 15.91
N TRP A 57 32.39 -2.30 17.07
CA TRP A 57 31.57 -1.29 17.74
C TRP A 57 32.38 -0.06 18.15
N MET A 58 33.57 -0.24 18.73
CA MET A 58 34.41 0.89 19.14
C MET A 58 34.89 1.75 17.95
N ALA A 59 34.80 1.24 16.72
CA ALA A 59 35.11 1.97 15.50
C ALA A 59 33.87 2.60 14.84
N SER A 60 32.66 2.31 15.33
CA SER A 60 31.41 2.81 14.75
C SER A 60 31.07 4.22 15.22
N ALA A 61 30.22 4.91 14.47
CA ALA A 61 29.74 6.26 14.82
C ALA A 61 29.02 6.29 16.18
N HIS A 62 28.37 5.20 16.58
CA HIS A 62 27.68 5.09 17.86
C HIS A 62 28.60 5.05 19.08
N ALA A 63 29.89 4.75 18.90
CA ALA A 63 30.89 4.78 19.97
C ALA A 63 31.82 6.01 19.89
N ASP A 64 31.57 6.93 18.96
CA ASP A 64 32.43 8.10 18.76
C ASP A 64 32.13 9.22 19.75
N PHE A 65 32.90 9.28 20.83
CA PHE A 65 32.84 10.34 21.86
C PHE A 65 33.18 11.74 21.33
N THR A 66 33.59 11.88 20.07
CA THR A 66 33.92 13.17 19.44
C THR A 66 32.85 13.64 18.46
N ALA A 67 31.85 12.80 18.14
CA ALA A 67 30.77 13.15 17.24
C ALA A 67 29.84 14.20 17.87
N GLU A 68 29.39 15.17 17.06
CA GLU A 68 28.53 16.27 17.52
C GLU A 68 27.26 15.76 18.22
N ALA A 69 26.73 14.63 17.76
CA ALA A 69 25.59 13.96 18.37
C ALA A 69 25.80 13.67 19.87
N PHE A 70 27.02 13.48 20.35
CA PHE A 70 27.32 13.17 21.75
C PHE A 70 28.05 14.30 22.49
N THR A 71 28.57 15.30 21.75
CA THR A 71 29.36 16.38 22.34
C THR A 71 28.63 17.71 22.46
N HIS A 72 27.46 17.87 21.83
CA HIS A 72 26.73 19.14 21.76
C HIS A 72 26.60 19.86 23.12
N TRP A 73 26.22 19.13 24.17
CA TRP A 73 25.95 19.68 25.50
C TRP A 73 27.18 19.74 26.42
N ASN A 74 28.39 19.39 25.96
CA ASN A 74 29.59 19.32 26.80
C ASN A 74 29.98 20.66 27.43
N GLU A 75 29.65 21.77 26.76
CA GLU A 75 30.01 23.13 27.18
C GLU A 75 28.85 23.88 27.86
N ASP A 76 27.68 23.24 28.01
CA ASP A 76 26.51 23.82 28.67
C ASP A 76 26.69 23.93 30.19
N ASP A 77 25.88 24.77 30.84
CA ASP A 77 25.85 24.95 32.31
C ASP A 77 24.42 24.78 32.86
N PRO A 78 24.09 23.65 33.52
CA PRO A 78 24.95 22.48 33.75
C PRO A 78 25.24 21.67 32.48
N ALA A 79 26.40 21.01 32.43
CA ALA A 79 26.75 20.12 31.33
C ALA A 79 26.00 18.79 31.45
N GLU A 80 24.80 18.74 30.89
CA GLU A 80 23.91 17.58 30.87
C GLU A 80 23.18 17.49 29.53
N VAL A 81 22.94 16.25 29.06
CA VAL A 81 22.08 16.02 27.90
C VAL A 81 20.63 16.15 28.39
N PRO A 82 19.84 17.11 27.88
CA PRO A 82 18.48 17.33 28.35
C PRO A 82 17.58 16.10 28.10
N THR A 83 16.57 15.89 28.95
CA THR A 83 15.62 14.75 28.86
C THR A 83 15.05 14.55 27.45
N ARG A 84 14.67 15.65 26.77
CA ARG A 84 14.14 15.64 25.40
C ARG A 84 15.11 15.14 24.32
N CYS A 85 16.39 15.02 24.62
CA CYS A 85 17.45 14.56 23.70
C CYS A 85 18.13 13.29 24.21
N ALA A 86 18.14 13.07 25.53
CA ALA A 86 18.92 12.01 26.17
C ALA A 86 18.56 10.59 25.71
N LYS A 87 17.31 10.33 25.28
CA LYS A 87 16.88 9.03 24.73
C LYS A 87 17.86 8.47 23.69
N CYS A 88 18.35 9.31 22.79
CA CYS A 88 19.16 8.87 21.64
C CYS A 88 20.58 9.42 21.62
N HIS A 89 20.88 10.36 22.52
CA HIS A 89 22.19 11.00 22.62
C HIS A 89 22.97 10.60 23.88
N SER A 90 22.54 9.54 24.57
CA SER A 90 23.27 8.95 25.71
C SER A 90 22.80 7.52 25.99
N SER A 91 23.68 6.67 26.53
CA SER A 91 23.28 5.33 27.01
C SER A 91 22.27 5.42 28.16
N GLU A 92 22.52 6.33 29.10
CA GLU A 92 21.72 6.51 30.30
C GLU A 92 20.29 6.94 29.97
N GLY A 93 20.12 7.90 29.05
CA GLY A 93 18.79 8.36 28.67
C GLY A 93 17.97 7.29 27.94
N TYR A 94 18.60 6.42 27.15
CA TYR A 94 17.90 5.27 26.57
C TYR A 94 17.50 4.23 27.62
N ILE A 95 18.38 3.94 28.58
CA ILE A 95 18.11 3.00 29.68
C ILE A 95 16.97 3.53 30.58
N ASP A 96 16.96 4.84 30.85
CA ASP A 96 15.87 5.55 31.54
C ASP A 96 14.57 5.42 30.74
N TYR A 97 14.59 5.71 29.43
CA TYR A 97 13.43 5.52 28.55
C TYR A 97 12.85 4.11 28.60
N LEU A 98 13.70 3.08 28.69
CA LEU A 98 13.27 1.69 28.78
C LEU A 98 12.75 1.29 30.18
N GLY A 99 12.91 2.15 31.20
CA GLY A 99 12.68 1.83 32.61
C GLY A 99 13.64 0.76 33.15
N ALA A 100 14.78 0.53 32.48
CA ALA A 100 15.70 -0.55 32.80
C ALA A 100 16.55 -0.25 34.06
N ASP A 101 16.60 1.00 34.50
CA ASP A 101 17.15 1.45 35.79
C ASP A 101 16.08 1.55 36.90
N GLY A 102 14.82 1.22 36.59
CA GLY A 102 13.67 1.26 37.49
C GLY A 102 12.85 2.55 37.42
N THR A 103 13.10 3.43 36.46
CA THR A 103 12.27 4.61 36.13
C THR A 103 11.01 4.22 35.33
N GLU A 104 10.21 5.24 34.96
CA GLU A 104 8.97 5.02 34.21
C GLU A 104 9.25 4.67 32.73
N VAL A 105 8.71 3.54 32.26
CA VAL A 105 8.88 3.09 30.87
C VAL A 105 8.25 4.11 29.90
N ASN A 106 8.93 4.32 28.77
CA ASN A 106 8.60 5.26 27.70
C ASN A 106 8.76 6.75 28.10
N VAL A 107 9.47 7.04 29.18
CA VAL A 107 9.74 8.40 29.67
C VAL A 107 11.23 8.53 29.97
N VAL A 108 11.85 9.64 29.55
CA VAL A 108 13.18 10.00 30.07
C VAL A 108 12.97 10.95 31.24
N ASP A 109 13.07 10.41 32.44
CA ASP A 109 12.77 11.13 33.67
C ASP A 109 13.87 12.13 34.04
N ASN A 110 15.13 11.85 33.70
CA ASN A 110 16.29 12.63 34.14
C ASN A 110 17.18 13.07 32.97
N PRO A 111 17.77 14.29 33.04
CA PRO A 111 18.87 14.64 32.15
C PRO A 111 20.01 13.61 32.29
N ALA A 112 20.62 13.25 31.16
CA ALA A 112 21.71 12.28 31.14
C ALA A 112 23.07 12.99 31.28
N PRO A 113 24.09 12.30 31.82
CA PRO A 113 25.43 12.85 31.87
C PRO A 113 25.99 13.07 30.46
N VAL A 114 26.74 14.17 30.29
CA VAL A 114 27.58 14.38 29.10
C VAL A 114 28.75 13.40 29.05
N GLN A 115 29.44 13.33 27.91
CA GLN A 115 30.51 12.33 27.65
C GLN A 115 29.97 10.89 27.72
N SER A 116 28.77 10.68 27.19
CA SER A 116 28.14 9.38 26.99
C SER A 116 27.93 9.15 25.49
N VAL A 117 27.99 7.90 25.08
CA VAL A 117 27.71 7.44 23.70
C VAL A 117 26.75 6.26 23.78
N VAL A 118 26.45 5.60 22.66
CA VAL A 118 25.68 4.34 22.69
C VAL A 118 26.63 3.19 23.07
N ALA A 119 26.47 2.65 24.28
CA ALA A 119 27.27 1.53 24.79
C ALA A 119 26.57 0.18 24.53
N CYS A 120 27.30 -0.93 24.70
CA CYS A 120 26.73 -2.27 24.48
C CYS A 120 25.47 -2.52 25.32
N VAL A 121 25.46 -2.04 26.58
CA VAL A 121 24.33 -2.22 27.50
C VAL A 121 23.07 -1.47 27.06
N THR A 122 23.20 -0.43 26.23
CA THR A 122 22.07 0.30 25.65
C THR A 122 21.16 -0.64 24.87
N CYS A 123 21.75 -1.55 24.07
CA CYS A 123 21.00 -2.52 23.26
C CYS A 123 20.95 -3.92 23.88
N HIS A 124 21.89 -4.26 24.78
CA HIS A 124 21.97 -5.57 25.45
C HIS A 124 21.65 -5.46 26.94
N ASN A 125 20.36 -5.43 27.27
CA ASN A 125 19.84 -5.46 28.64
C ASN A 125 18.55 -6.29 28.71
N ASP A 126 17.99 -6.44 29.92
CA ASP A 126 16.80 -7.27 30.13
C ASP A 126 15.54 -6.69 29.46
N ALA A 127 15.43 -5.36 29.34
CA ALA A 127 14.27 -4.71 28.72
C ALA A 127 14.31 -4.85 27.19
N THR A 128 15.47 -4.66 26.57
CA THR A 128 15.62 -4.74 25.10
C THR A 128 15.53 -6.17 24.56
N GLN A 129 15.83 -7.19 25.36
CA GLN A 129 15.72 -8.61 24.96
C GLN A 129 14.29 -9.06 24.68
N SER A 130 13.29 -8.41 25.27
CA SER A 130 11.87 -8.76 25.10
C SER A 130 11.06 -7.69 24.38
N LYS A 131 11.74 -6.72 23.75
CA LYS A 131 11.08 -5.59 23.09
C LYS A 131 10.63 -5.99 21.70
N THR A 132 9.34 -5.85 21.43
CA THR A 132 8.69 -6.24 20.16
C THR A 132 7.73 -5.16 19.63
N SER A 133 7.80 -3.95 20.19
CA SER A 133 6.99 -2.81 19.76
C SER A 133 7.71 -1.48 19.99
N VAL A 134 7.29 -0.47 19.22
CA VAL A 134 7.81 0.90 19.26
C VAL A 134 6.65 1.87 19.07
N ILE A 135 6.61 2.95 19.87
CA ILE A 135 5.63 4.02 19.73
C ILE A 135 6.23 5.13 18.87
N MET A 136 5.67 5.30 17.68
CA MET A 136 6.09 6.31 16.72
C MET A 136 5.68 7.72 17.19
N PRO A 137 6.32 8.80 16.70
CA PRO A 137 5.94 10.18 17.05
C PRO A 137 4.49 10.56 16.70
N SER A 138 3.81 9.80 15.85
CA SER A 138 2.37 9.93 15.57
C SER A 138 1.48 9.40 16.71
N GLY A 139 2.05 8.66 17.67
CA GLY A 139 1.33 7.95 18.71
C GLY A 139 0.90 6.53 18.32
N ILE A 140 1.14 6.12 17.06
CA ILE A 140 0.88 4.75 16.61
C ILE A 140 1.93 3.80 17.22
N GLU A 141 1.48 2.68 17.77
CA GLU A 141 2.35 1.61 18.24
C GLU A 141 2.53 0.56 17.13
N LEU A 142 3.74 0.46 16.60
CA LEU A 142 4.14 -0.64 15.72
C LEU A 142 4.43 -1.85 16.59
N THR A 143 3.80 -2.99 16.29
CA THR A 143 3.91 -4.23 17.07
C THR A 143 4.44 -5.37 16.20
N ASN A 144 4.65 -6.55 16.80
CA ASN A 144 5.22 -7.74 16.14
C ASN A 144 6.61 -7.50 15.52
N LEU A 145 7.35 -6.53 16.06
CA LEU A 145 8.72 -6.23 15.65
C LEU A 145 9.69 -7.25 16.25
N GLY A 146 10.78 -7.47 15.54
CA GLY A 146 11.94 -8.19 16.01
C GLY A 146 12.97 -7.29 16.67
N ASP A 147 14.22 -7.66 16.47
CA ASP A 147 15.41 -7.07 17.06
C ASP A 147 15.66 -5.61 16.60
N GLU A 148 15.07 -5.21 15.48
CA GLU A 148 15.08 -3.87 14.90
C GLU A 148 14.30 -2.84 15.73
N ALA A 149 13.39 -3.28 16.60
CA ALA A 149 12.67 -2.39 17.52
C ALA A 149 13.63 -1.52 18.35
N ARG A 150 14.84 -2.01 18.64
CA ARG A 150 15.88 -1.27 19.37
C ARG A 150 16.42 -0.09 18.56
N CYS A 151 16.58 -0.26 17.26
CA CYS A 151 17.06 0.76 16.32
C CYS A 151 16.00 1.84 16.12
N MET A 152 14.75 1.40 15.90
CA MET A 152 13.62 2.26 15.58
C MET A 152 13.33 3.29 16.67
N GLU A 153 13.56 2.98 17.95
CA GLU A 153 13.35 3.94 19.05
C GLU A 153 14.09 5.29 18.85
N CYS A 154 15.21 5.27 18.13
CA CYS A 154 15.97 6.47 17.80
C CYS A 154 15.85 6.87 16.33
N HIS A 155 15.78 5.90 15.43
CA HIS A 155 15.68 6.13 13.99
C HIS A 155 14.22 6.28 13.48
N GLN A 156 13.32 6.79 14.33
CA GLN A 156 11.90 7.03 14.02
C GLN A 156 11.55 8.50 13.75
N GLY A 157 12.53 9.39 13.85
CA GLY A 157 12.26 10.83 13.88
C GLY A 157 11.65 11.29 15.21
N ARG A 158 11.17 12.54 15.24
CA ARG A 158 10.69 13.22 16.45
C ARG A 158 9.38 13.98 16.25
N ASN A 159 8.84 13.98 15.04
CA ASN A 159 7.59 14.63 14.71
C ASN A 159 6.83 13.79 13.67
N SER A 160 5.60 14.19 13.37
CA SER A 160 4.69 13.49 12.48
C SER A 160 3.63 14.45 11.93
N THR A 161 2.77 13.95 11.05
CA THR A 161 1.52 14.64 10.65
C THR A 161 0.77 15.23 11.86
N VAL A 162 0.70 14.49 12.98
CA VAL A 162 -0.04 14.90 14.19
C VAL A 162 0.55 16.17 14.80
N GLY A 163 1.87 16.27 14.91
CA GLY A 163 2.52 17.44 15.50
C GLY A 163 2.45 18.66 14.59
N VAL A 164 2.53 18.48 13.27
CA VAL A 164 2.33 19.57 12.30
C VAL A 164 0.90 20.12 12.41
N ASN A 165 -0.11 19.24 12.44
CA ASN A 165 -1.50 19.65 12.62
C ASN A 165 -1.74 20.36 13.95
N ALA A 166 -1.13 19.88 15.04
CA ALA A 166 -1.22 20.53 16.34
C ALA A 166 -0.62 21.95 16.33
N ALA A 167 0.51 22.15 15.65
CA ALA A 167 1.12 23.48 15.50
C ALA A 167 0.21 24.44 14.71
N ILE A 168 -0.43 23.95 13.64
CA ILE A 168 -1.40 24.72 12.85
C ILE A 168 -2.63 25.09 13.67
N GLU A 169 -3.18 24.13 14.42
CA GLU A 169 -4.35 24.35 15.29
C GLU A 169 -4.02 25.35 16.41
N GLU A 170 -2.84 25.25 17.04
CA GLU A 170 -2.41 26.14 18.12
C GLU A 170 -2.23 27.60 17.63
N ALA A 171 -1.73 27.79 16.42
CA ALA A 171 -1.63 29.11 15.80
C ALA A 171 -2.98 29.73 15.43
N ALA A 172 -4.08 28.95 15.47
CA ALA A 172 -5.45 29.37 15.25
C ALA A 172 -5.69 30.12 13.92
N VAL A 173 -4.94 29.75 12.88
CA VAL A 173 -5.04 30.30 11.52
C VAL A 173 -6.03 29.46 10.72
N THR A 174 -7.03 30.10 10.10
CA THR A 174 -8.03 29.40 9.28
C THR A 174 -7.79 29.49 7.78
N ASP A 175 -7.07 30.54 7.35
CA ASP A 175 -6.66 30.68 5.96
C ASP A 175 -5.33 29.93 5.76
N PRO A 176 -5.26 28.92 4.86
CA PRO A 176 -4.04 28.15 4.65
C PRO A 176 -2.86 28.99 4.14
N ASP A 177 -3.13 30.18 3.62
CA ASP A 177 -2.15 31.07 3.00
C ASP A 177 -1.83 32.32 3.84
N GLU A 178 -2.43 32.45 5.04
CA GLU A 178 -2.13 33.53 5.96
C GLU A 178 -0.86 33.24 6.78
N VAL A 179 0.10 34.18 6.74
CA VAL A 179 1.31 34.14 7.57
C VAL A 179 0.94 34.35 9.03
N SER A 180 1.50 33.52 9.92
CA SER A 180 1.31 33.66 11.36
C SER A 180 2.64 33.67 12.12
N ASP A 181 2.79 34.67 12.99
CA ASP A 181 3.92 34.79 13.92
C ASP A 181 3.95 33.66 14.97
N ASP A 182 2.82 32.96 15.15
CA ASP A 182 2.70 31.82 16.06
C ASP A 182 3.07 30.47 15.38
N LEU A 183 3.29 30.48 14.05
CA LEU A 183 3.78 29.31 13.31
C LEU A 183 5.30 29.32 13.16
N GLY A 184 5.88 28.13 13.29
CA GLY A 184 7.30 27.89 13.06
C GLY A 184 7.55 26.54 12.41
N PHE A 185 8.72 26.43 11.77
CA PHE A 185 9.16 25.20 11.12
C PHE A 185 9.08 23.98 12.07
N GLN A 186 8.53 22.89 11.55
CA GLN A 186 8.44 21.60 12.23
C GLN A 186 9.54 20.68 11.70
N ASN A 187 10.28 20.01 12.59
CA ASN A 187 11.42 19.17 12.18
C ASN A 187 11.17 17.70 12.51
N ILE A 188 11.22 16.82 11.51
CA ILE A 188 11.16 15.37 11.71
C ILE A 188 12.40 14.83 12.44
N HIS A 189 13.52 15.56 12.42
CA HIS A 189 14.83 15.14 12.95
C HIS A 189 15.52 14.04 12.13
N TYR A 190 16.79 13.78 12.44
CA TYR A 190 17.70 13.06 11.54
C TYR A 190 17.52 11.54 11.54
N TYR A 191 17.89 10.92 10.42
CA TYR A 191 17.95 9.47 10.19
C TYR A 191 16.64 8.75 10.56
N ALA A 192 15.52 9.31 10.11
CA ALA A 192 14.16 8.83 10.41
C ALA A 192 13.75 7.62 9.55
N ALA A 193 14.65 6.66 9.35
CA ALA A 193 14.46 5.50 8.47
C ALA A 193 13.22 4.67 8.82
N ALA A 194 12.85 4.55 10.10
CA ALA A 194 11.66 3.84 10.50
C ALA A 194 10.37 4.59 10.12
N ALA A 195 10.39 5.93 10.10
CA ALA A 195 9.28 6.73 9.60
C ALA A 195 9.11 6.54 8.08
N THR A 196 10.22 6.52 7.33
CA THR A 196 10.20 6.26 5.89
C THR A 196 9.72 4.85 5.57
N LYS A 197 10.30 3.83 6.22
CA LYS A 197 10.02 2.43 5.92
C LYS A 197 8.59 2.02 6.21
N TYR A 198 8.03 2.48 7.32
CA TYR A 198 6.67 2.10 7.72
C TYR A 198 5.58 2.99 7.13
N GLY A 199 5.95 4.06 6.40
CA GLY A 199 5.01 4.93 5.69
C GLY A 199 3.83 5.36 6.54
N THR A 200 2.61 5.13 6.04
CA THR A 200 1.36 5.47 6.74
C THR A 200 1.11 4.68 8.04
N LEU A 201 1.80 3.55 8.26
CA LEU A 201 1.76 2.86 9.56
C LEU A 201 2.54 3.61 10.64
N ALA A 202 3.47 4.47 10.25
CA ALA A 202 4.19 5.37 11.15
C ALA A 202 3.68 6.81 11.12
N LYS A 203 3.14 7.27 9.97
CA LYS A 203 2.75 8.67 9.68
C LYS A 203 3.87 9.66 9.97
N GLY A 204 5.09 9.31 9.58
CA GLY A 204 6.28 10.12 9.83
C GLY A 204 6.29 11.41 9.02
N GLY A 205 5.92 11.33 7.72
CA GLY A 205 5.67 12.49 6.87
C GLY A 205 4.37 13.21 7.22
N TYR A 206 4.12 14.34 6.55
CA TYR A 206 2.84 15.03 6.57
C TYR A 206 1.95 14.48 5.46
N GLU A 207 0.91 13.75 5.84
CA GLU A 207 -0.09 13.17 4.95
C GLU A 207 -1.25 14.17 4.76
N TYR A 208 -1.63 14.40 3.50
CA TYR A 208 -2.71 15.32 3.13
C TYR A 208 -4.09 14.66 3.27
N ASP A 209 -5.08 15.46 3.67
CA ASP A 209 -6.44 14.97 3.91
C ASP A 209 -7.08 14.49 2.59
N GLY A 210 -7.79 13.35 2.66
CA GLY A 210 -8.39 12.71 1.49
C GLY A 210 -7.42 11.96 0.58
N LYS A 211 -6.12 11.93 0.88
CA LYS A 211 -5.11 11.13 0.16
C LYS A 211 -4.80 9.85 0.95
N SER A 212 -4.46 8.80 0.21
CA SER A 212 -3.93 7.55 0.75
C SER A 212 -2.43 7.46 0.46
N TYR A 213 -1.71 6.71 1.28
CA TYR A 213 -0.24 6.64 1.23
C TYR A 213 0.25 5.21 1.39
N ASP A 214 1.43 4.98 0.83
CA ASP A 214 2.15 3.71 0.96
C ASP A 214 2.41 3.39 2.44
N ALA A 215 2.24 2.10 2.77
CA ALA A 215 2.43 1.55 4.10
C ALA A 215 3.86 1.03 4.29
N ASN A 216 4.02 -0.09 4.99
CA ASN A 216 5.34 -0.68 5.19
C ASN A 216 5.94 -1.19 3.88
N PHE A 217 7.10 -0.65 3.50
CA PHE A 217 7.91 -1.19 2.42
C PHE A 217 8.50 -2.54 2.85
N ALA A 218 7.90 -3.60 2.31
CA ALA A 218 8.35 -4.97 2.47
C ALA A 218 9.28 -5.34 1.31
N HIS A 219 10.55 -5.59 1.63
CA HIS A 219 11.44 -6.29 0.73
C HIS A 219 11.12 -7.80 0.77
N VAL A 220 11.86 -8.62 0.02
CA VAL A 220 11.73 -10.09 0.09
C VAL A 220 11.97 -10.61 1.51
N GLU A 221 11.34 -11.73 1.90
CA GLU A 221 11.29 -12.28 3.28
C GLU A 221 12.64 -12.30 4.04
N ALA A 222 13.76 -12.48 3.34
CA ALA A 222 15.11 -12.48 3.94
C ALA A 222 15.68 -11.08 4.28
N TYR A 223 15.00 -10.00 3.89
CA TYR A 223 15.48 -8.61 3.96
C TYR A 223 14.41 -7.65 4.50
N GLU A 224 13.57 -8.10 5.42
CA GLU A 224 12.43 -7.31 5.91
C GLU A 224 12.82 -6.33 7.03
N SER A 225 13.83 -6.64 7.84
CA SER A 225 14.22 -5.86 9.01
C SER A 225 15.47 -5.01 8.79
N CYS A 226 15.67 -3.99 9.62
CA CYS A 226 16.86 -3.13 9.56
C CYS A 226 18.16 -3.95 9.67
N ILE A 227 18.17 -5.00 10.49
CA ILE A 227 19.35 -5.81 10.76
C ILE A 227 19.65 -6.86 9.70
N ASP A 228 18.75 -7.07 8.75
CA ASP A 228 19.02 -7.94 7.60
C ASP A 228 19.97 -7.21 6.65
N CYS A 229 19.68 -5.93 6.36
CA CYS A 229 20.47 -5.06 5.49
C CYS A 229 21.67 -4.40 6.19
N HIS A 230 21.54 -4.01 7.47
CA HIS A 230 22.61 -3.30 8.19
C HIS A 230 23.32 -4.19 9.21
N ASN A 231 24.63 -4.01 9.32
CA ASN A 231 25.41 -4.63 10.39
C ASN A 231 25.22 -3.85 11.70
N SER A 232 24.64 -4.49 12.71
CA SER A 232 24.33 -3.82 13.99
C SER A 232 25.57 -3.36 14.78
N HIS A 233 26.79 -3.81 14.44
CA HIS A 233 28.02 -3.44 15.14
C HIS A 233 28.89 -2.44 14.36
N THR A 234 29.02 -2.59 13.03
CA THR A 234 29.76 -1.62 12.21
C THR A 234 28.88 -0.46 11.74
N LEU A 235 27.56 -0.64 11.73
CA LEU A 235 26.53 0.25 11.17
C LEU A 235 26.54 0.34 9.63
N GLU A 236 27.42 -0.40 8.97
CA GLU A 236 27.55 -0.43 7.52
C GLU A 236 26.47 -1.32 6.88
N VAL A 237 26.13 -1.03 5.63
CA VAL A 237 25.25 -1.86 4.79
C VAL A 237 25.99 -3.14 4.39
N LYS A 238 25.29 -4.28 4.41
CA LYS A 238 25.83 -5.59 4.04
C LYS A 238 25.62 -5.85 2.54
N LEU A 239 26.57 -5.42 1.71
CA LEU A 239 26.46 -5.57 0.25
C LEU A 239 26.50 -7.01 -0.25
N ASP A 240 27.19 -7.93 0.45
CA ASP A 240 27.39 -9.31 0.00
C ASP A 240 26.07 -10.05 -0.29
N GLY A 241 24.97 -9.67 0.37
CA GLY A 241 23.65 -10.27 0.14
C GLY A 241 22.82 -9.61 -0.95
N CYS A 242 23.13 -8.35 -1.30
CA CYS A 242 22.40 -7.58 -2.32
C CYS A 242 22.71 -8.11 -3.72
N THR A 243 23.96 -8.52 -3.96
CA THR A 243 24.46 -8.93 -5.29
C THR A 243 23.85 -10.23 -5.81
N ASP A 244 23.13 -10.97 -4.96
CA ASP A 244 22.42 -12.18 -5.36
C ASP A 244 21.20 -11.86 -6.26
N CYS A 245 20.63 -10.65 -6.13
CA CYS A 245 19.50 -10.18 -6.95
C CYS A 245 19.82 -8.88 -7.72
N HIS A 246 20.73 -8.05 -7.21
CA HIS A 246 21.14 -6.78 -7.81
C HIS A 246 22.58 -6.90 -8.33
N GLU A 247 22.75 -7.51 -9.51
CA GLU A 247 24.05 -7.90 -10.05
C GLU A 247 25.02 -6.73 -10.27
N ASP A 248 24.49 -5.53 -10.50
CA ASP A 248 25.27 -4.32 -10.79
C ASP A 248 25.77 -3.58 -9.53
N VAL A 249 25.37 -4.03 -8.33
CA VAL A 249 25.81 -3.44 -7.06
C VAL A 249 27.21 -3.95 -6.68
N ALA A 250 28.22 -3.08 -6.71
CA ALA A 250 29.58 -3.39 -6.26
C ALA A 250 30.02 -2.55 -5.06
N ALA A 251 29.37 -1.42 -4.81
CA ALA A 251 29.60 -0.48 -3.73
C ALA A 251 28.27 0.07 -3.18
N VAL A 252 28.32 0.77 -2.03
CA VAL A 252 27.12 1.34 -1.40
C VAL A 252 26.49 2.42 -2.28
N GLU A 253 27.33 3.14 -3.01
CA GLU A 253 26.93 4.20 -3.93
C GLU A 253 26.09 3.67 -5.09
N ASP A 254 26.37 2.46 -5.56
CA ASP A 254 25.65 1.81 -6.67
C ASP A 254 24.20 1.47 -6.29
N LEU A 255 23.86 1.45 -4.99
CA LEU A 255 22.47 1.27 -4.55
C LEU A 255 21.54 2.39 -5.04
N ARG A 256 22.08 3.56 -5.40
CA ARG A 256 21.31 4.68 -5.95
C ARG A 256 20.79 4.39 -7.36
N ASP A 257 21.48 3.52 -8.08
CA ASP A 257 21.15 3.12 -9.46
C ASP A 257 20.15 1.95 -9.47
N VAL A 258 19.79 1.40 -8.31
CA VAL A 258 18.89 0.24 -8.22
C VAL A 258 17.44 0.67 -8.51
N ARG A 259 16.86 0.02 -9.53
CA ARG A 259 15.45 0.04 -9.89
C ARG A 259 14.97 -1.40 -10.15
N MET A 260 13.70 -1.68 -9.90
CA MET A 260 13.09 -2.99 -10.17
C MET A 260 11.75 -2.81 -10.91
N ALA A 261 11.24 -3.89 -11.52
CA ALA A 261 10.00 -3.85 -12.31
C ALA A 261 8.75 -3.38 -11.54
N GLY A 262 8.80 -3.33 -10.21
CA GLY A 262 7.73 -2.75 -9.39
C GLY A 262 7.71 -1.23 -9.38
N SER A 263 8.49 -0.54 -10.21
CA SER A 263 8.62 0.93 -10.22
C SER A 263 8.91 1.48 -11.63
N GLU A 264 8.19 1.02 -12.65
CA GLU A 264 8.42 1.35 -14.07
C GLU A 264 7.73 2.66 -14.53
N VAL A 265 7.42 3.58 -13.61
CA VAL A 265 6.83 4.90 -13.90
C VAL A 265 7.84 6.03 -13.71
N ASP A 266 7.72 7.09 -14.51
CA ASP A 266 8.49 8.33 -14.36
C ASP A 266 7.89 9.19 -13.22
N TYR A 267 8.50 9.18 -12.04
CA TYR A 267 7.90 9.83 -10.87
C TYR A 267 8.15 11.34 -10.85
N ASP A 268 9.27 11.81 -11.39
CA ASP A 268 9.62 13.24 -11.40
C ASP A 268 9.28 13.97 -12.71
N GLY A 269 8.96 13.23 -13.77
CA GLY A 269 8.48 13.74 -15.05
C GLY A 269 9.59 14.20 -16.00
N ASP A 270 10.83 13.73 -15.82
CA ASP A 270 11.97 14.13 -16.66
C ASP A 270 12.15 13.27 -17.94
N GLY A 271 11.39 12.17 -18.04
CA GLY A 271 11.39 11.22 -19.14
C GLY A 271 12.39 10.07 -19.03
N ASP A 272 13.10 9.92 -17.90
CA ASP A 272 14.07 8.84 -17.65
C ASP A 272 13.51 7.77 -16.69
N ILE A 273 12.99 6.68 -17.25
CA ILE A 273 12.54 5.52 -16.47
C ILE A 273 13.65 4.46 -16.24
N GLU A 274 14.88 4.71 -16.71
CA GLU A 274 16.02 3.79 -16.54
C GLU A 274 16.82 4.09 -15.26
N GLU A 275 16.72 5.30 -14.71
CA GLU A 275 17.44 5.69 -13.49
C GLU A 275 16.87 5.08 -12.20
N GLY A 276 17.69 5.02 -11.15
CA GLY A 276 17.25 4.48 -9.86
C GLY A 276 16.36 5.45 -9.08
N ILE A 277 15.57 4.92 -8.14
CA ILE A 277 14.61 5.69 -7.29
C ILE A 277 15.27 6.85 -6.51
N TYR A 278 16.58 6.81 -6.32
CA TYR A 278 17.31 7.94 -5.75
C TYR A 278 17.19 9.22 -6.58
N TYR A 279 17.22 9.10 -7.90
CA TYR A 279 17.24 10.23 -8.82
C TYR A 279 15.84 10.82 -9.02
N GLU A 280 14.84 9.97 -9.19
CA GLU A 280 13.40 10.29 -9.07
C GLU A 280 13.08 11.13 -7.81
N LEU A 281 13.60 10.72 -6.65
CA LEU A 281 13.47 11.50 -5.42
C LEU A 281 14.20 12.83 -5.47
N THR A 282 15.34 12.89 -6.15
CA THR A 282 16.14 14.12 -6.29
C THR A 282 15.41 15.12 -7.18
N GLY A 283 14.85 14.71 -8.32
CA GLY A 283 14.09 15.61 -9.19
C GLY A 283 12.83 16.14 -8.49
N LEU A 284 12.08 15.30 -7.78
CA LEU A 284 10.95 15.75 -6.98
C LEU A 284 11.35 16.66 -5.81
N GLN A 285 12.51 16.44 -5.18
CA GLN A 285 13.07 17.36 -4.18
C GLN A 285 13.38 18.73 -4.79
N GLU A 286 13.99 18.77 -5.97
CA GLU A 286 14.27 20.01 -6.69
C GLU A 286 12.99 20.75 -7.08
N ALA A 287 11.99 20.03 -7.61
CA ALA A 287 10.68 20.58 -7.96
C ALA A 287 9.94 21.14 -6.74
N LEU A 288 9.89 20.40 -5.63
CA LEU A 288 9.27 20.87 -4.39
C LEU A 288 10.01 22.07 -3.80
N TYR A 289 11.35 22.09 -3.84
CA TYR A 289 12.10 23.23 -3.34
C TYR A 289 11.82 24.49 -4.18
N ALA A 290 11.75 24.36 -5.51
CA ALA A 290 11.35 25.45 -6.39
C ALA A 290 9.93 25.95 -6.07
N ALA A 291 8.97 25.05 -5.84
CA ALA A 291 7.61 25.41 -5.42
C ALA A 291 7.59 26.14 -4.07
N ILE A 292 8.39 25.69 -3.09
CA ILE A 292 8.55 26.34 -1.78
C ILE A 292 9.09 27.75 -1.94
N GLN A 293 10.12 27.95 -2.77
CA GLN A 293 10.71 29.28 -3.02
C GLN A 293 9.71 30.23 -3.70
N ALA A 294 9.00 29.75 -4.73
CA ALA A 294 7.97 30.52 -5.42
C ALA A 294 6.84 30.91 -4.46
N TYR A 295 6.31 29.96 -3.69
CA TYR A 295 5.21 30.20 -2.75
C TYR A 295 5.63 31.17 -1.65
N ALA A 296 6.83 31.00 -1.09
CA ALA A 296 7.33 31.86 -0.02
C ALA A 296 7.45 33.33 -0.51
N ALA A 297 7.96 33.54 -1.73
CA ALA A 297 8.09 34.86 -2.32
C ALA A 297 6.74 35.48 -2.71
N GLU A 298 5.87 34.73 -3.39
CA GLU A 298 4.62 35.25 -3.98
C GLU A 298 3.48 35.36 -2.96
N VAL A 299 3.35 34.37 -2.09
CA VAL A 299 2.20 34.20 -1.18
C VAL A 299 2.57 34.61 0.24
N ALA A 300 3.63 34.02 0.80
CA ALA A 300 4.07 34.35 2.17
C ALA A 300 4.78 35.72 2.25
N GLY A 301 5.20 36.28 1.10
CA GLY A 301 5.79 37.61 1.00
C GLY A 301 7.22 37.71 1.52
N SER A 302 7.97 36.61 1.61
CA SER A 302 9.38 36.58 1.98
C SER A 302 10.08 35.43 1.28
N ALA A 303 11.13 35.72 0.51
CA ALA A 303 11.92 34.68 -0.14
C ALA A 303 12.66 33.81 0.90
N VAL A 304 12.88 32.54 0.56
CA VAL A 304 13.42 31.53 1.48
C VAL A 304 14.55 30.76 0.83
N VAL A 305 15.57 30.43 1.62
CA VAL A 305 16.63 29.48 1.29
C VAL A 305 16.75 28.39 2.35
N TYR A 306 17.14 27.20 1.93
CA TYR A 306 17.32 26.03 2.78
C TYR A 306 18.79 25.60 2.89
N ASP A 307 19.26 25.36 4.11
CA ASP A 307 20.53 24.68 4.38
C ASP A 307 20.32 23.46 5.29
N SER A 308 20.73 22.28 4.82
CA SER A 308 20.49 21.02 5.54
C SER A 308 21.37 20.83 6.78
N HIS A 309 22.42 21.63 6.96
CA HIS A 309 23.43 21.47 8.02
C HIS A 309 23.33 22.54 9.11
N SER A 310 22.57 23.61 8.90
CA SER A 310 22.53 24.78 9.77
C SER A 310 21.15 24.98 10.35
N HIS A 311 20.99 24.90 11.67
CA HIS A 311 19.73 25.20 12.34
C HIS A 311 19.39 26.71 12.25
N PRO A 312 18.14 27.12 11.93
CA PRO A 312 16.91 26.33 11.84
C PRO A 312 16.51 25.84 10.44
N TYR A 313 17.49 25.61 9.56
CA TYR A 313 17.41 25.08 8.19
C TYR A 313 16.81 26.01 7.15
N PHE A 314 15.81 26.81 7.51
CA PHE A 314 15.21 27.79 6.60
C PHE A 314 15.58 29.21 7.03
N PHE A 315 16.10 29.98 6.08
CA PHE A 315 16.56 31.35 6.28
C PHE A 315 15.89 32.27 5.26
N ILE A 316 15.85 33.57 5.58
CA ILE A 316 15.36 34.57 4.62
C ILE A 316 16.41 34.72 3.52
N ASP A 317 15.99 34.51 2.28
CA ASP A 317 16.77 34.89 1.11
C ASP A 317 16.65 36.42 0.94
N SER A 318 17.64 37.12 1.46
CA SER A 318 17.66 38.58 1.58
C SER A 318 18.04 39.27 0.28
N ASN A 319 18.72 38.54 -0.60
CA ASN A 319 19.23 39.05 -1.87
C ASN A 319 18.34 38.61 -3.07
N GLU A 320 17.40 37.69 -2.83
CA GLU A 320 16.43 37.11 -3.77
C GLU A 320 17.10 36.38 -4.96
N ASP A 321 18.23 35.71 -4.72
CA ASP A 321 18.96 34.93 -5.72
C ASP A 321 18.67 33.41 -5.67
N GLY A 322 17.92 32.96 -4.66
CA GLY A 322 17.49 31.58 -4.47
C GLY A 322 18.57 30.64 -3.96
N ALA A 323 19.76 31.13 -3.60
CA ALA A 323 20.88 30.33 -3.15
C ALA A 323 21.31 30.71 -1.72
N THR A 324 21.77 29.72 -0.94
CA THR A 324 22.32 29.99 0.39
C THR A 324 23.65 30.71 0.29
N ASP A 325 23.83 31.78 1.07
CA ASP A 325 25.13 32.42 1.29
C ASP A 325 25.55 32.46 2.78
N GLU A 326 26.86 32.61 3.04
CA GLU A 326 27.41 32.65 4.41
C GLU A 326 26.90 33.83 5.25
N GLU A 327 26.40 34.90 4.62
CA GLU A 327 25.84 36.08 5.28
C GLU A 327 24.36 35.86 5.68
N GLU A 328 23.65 34.99 4.96
CA GLU A 328 22.24 34.63 5.17
C GLU A 328 22.04 33.44 6.12
N VAL A 329 22.95 32.46 6.12
CA VAL A 329 22.87 31.27 6.99
C VAL A 329 23.29 31.64 8.42
N SER A 330 22.37 32.29 9.12
CA SER A 330 22.54 32.78 10.49
C SER A 330 21.24 32.68 11.26
N GLY A 331 21.31 32.33 12.55
CA GLY A 331 20.12 32.28 13.42
C GLY A 331 19.36 33.61 13.52
N ASP A 332 20.05 34.74 13.34
CA ASP A 332 19.42 36.07 13.32
C ASP A 332 18.60 36.32 12.04
N ASN A 333 18.82 35.52 10.99
CA ASN A 333 18.16 35.59 9.69
C ASN A 333 17.20 34.39 9.46
N SER A 334 16.73 33.78 10.55
CA SER A 334 15.79 32.65 10.48
C SER A 334 14.51 33.03 9.75
N PHE A 335 14.00 32.13 8.92
CA PHE A 335 12.73 32.33 8.23
C PHE A 335 11.55 32.26 9.19
N ALA A 336 10.65 33.25 9.11
CA ALA A 336 9.51 33.41 10.03
C ALA A 336 8.15 33.58 9.34
N SER A 337 8.10 33.74 8.01
CA SER A 337 6.86 33.98 7.27
C SER A 337 6.13 32.66 6.98
N TRP A 338 5.78 31.90 8.01
CA TRP A 338 5.16 30.59 7.88
C TRP A 338 3.64 30.68 7.73
N THR A 339 3.11 30.04 6.69
CA THR A 339 1.68 29.75 6.51
C THR A 339 1.40 28.29 6.87
N PRO A 340 0.14 27.91 7.18
CA PRO A 340 -0.22 26.50 7.34
C PRO A 340 0.17 25.63 6.14
N ARG A 341 0.03 26.13 4.91
CA ARG A 341 0.42 25.40 3.70
C ARG A 341 1.93 25.20 3.60
N LEU A 342 2.70 26.28 3.79
CA LEU A 342 4.16 26.24 3.66
C LEU A 342 4.82 25.34 4.72
N VAL A 343 4.30 25.31 5.95
CA VAL A 343 4.82 24.45 7.01
C VAL A 343 4.69 22.96 6.65
N LYS A 344 3.60 22.55 5.98
CA LYS A 344 3.39 21.17 5.54
C LYS A 344 4.40 20.76 4.48
N ALA A 345 4.52 21.59 3.43
CA ALA A 345 5.47 21.36 2.35
C ALA A 345 6.93 21.35 2.83
N ALA A 346 7.32 22.33 3.67
CA ALA A 346 8.67 22.38 4.24
C ALA A 346 8.96 21.19 5.17
N TYR A 347 7.95 20.67 5.88
CA TYR A 347 8.08 19.47 6.69
C TYR A 347 8.36 18.22 5.84
N ASN A 348 7.62 18.04 4.74
CA ASN A 348 7.85 16.93 3.81
C ASN A 348 9.19 17.04 3.08
N TYR A 349 9.58 18.24 2.67
CA TYR A 349 10.90 18.49 2.10
C TYR A 349 12.02 18.14 3.10
N GLN A 350 11.90 18.55 4.37
CA GLN A 350 12.85 18.12 5.39
C GLN A 350 12.83 16.61 5.58
N THR A 351 11.66 15.98 5.54
CA THR A 351 11.52 14.52 5.72
C THR A 351 12.28 13.74 4.67
N SER A 352 12.16 14.12 3.39
CA SER A 352 12.92 13.49 2.31
C SER A 352 14.44 13.68 2.45
N MET A 353 14.88 14.81 3.01
CA MET A 353 16.30 15.13 3.20
C MET A 353 16.94 14.51 4.45
N LYS A 354 16.14 14.05 5.43
CA LYS A 354 16.63 13.54 6.72
C LYS A 354 16.71 12.02 6.81
N ASP A 355 16.42 11.31 5.74
CA ASP A 355 16.77 9.90 5.58
C ASP A 355 17.63 9.69 4.32
N PRO A 356 18.97 9.61 4.45
CA PRO A 356 19.85 9.40 3.30
C PRO A 356 19.60 8.10 2.55
N GLY A 357 18.91 7.13 3.16
CA GLY A 357 18.52 5.86 2.55
C GLY A 357 17.07 5.82 2.10
N ALA A 358 16.37 6.95 2.02
CA ALA A 358 14.94 7.03 1.74
C ALA A 358 14.52 6.20 0.51
N TYR A 359 15.31 6.27 -0.56
CA TYR A 359 15.10 5.52 -1.81
C TYR A 359 15.04 4.00 -1.61
N ALA A 360 15.75 3.46 -0.62
CA ALA A 360 15.78 2.03 -0.31
C ALA A 360 14.87 1.65 0.88
N HIS A 361 14.53 2.59 1.75
CA HIS A 361 13.69 2.32 2.92
C HIS A 361 12.20 2.37 2.60
N GLY A 362 11.77 3.26 1.70
CA GLY A 362 10.36 3.50 1.39
C GLY A 362 10.19 4.65 0.40
N GLY A 363 10.96 4.62 -0.70
CA GLY A 363 11.06 5.73 -1.65
C GLY A 363 9.71 6.21 -2.18
N LYS A 364 8.81 5.28 -2.48
CA LYS A 364 7.44 5.55 -2.94
C LYS A 364 6.61 6.39 -1.98
N TYR A 365 6.66 6.09 -0.68
CA TYR A 365 6.01 6.92 0.34
C TYR A 365 6.56 8.36 0.32
N ILE A 366 7.87 8.54 0.15
CA ILE A 366 8.46 9.88 0.07
C ILE A 366 8.08 10.58 -1.25
N ILE A 367 8.02 9.88 -2.37
CA ILE A 367 7.54 10.39 -3.66
C ILE A 367 6.13 10.96 -3.51
N GLU A 368 5.20 10.20 -2.92
CA GLU A 368 3.83 10.64 -2.68
C GLU A 368 3.76 11.92 -1.84
N LEU A 369 4.57 12.01 -0.77
CA LEU A 369 4.65 13.20 0.08
C LEU A 369 5.17 14.43 -0.66
N LEU A 370 6.19 14.26 -1.52
CA LEU A 370 6.77 15.34 -2.31
C LEU A 370 5.80 15.82 -3.37
N TYR A 371 5.20 14.89 -4.12
CA TYR A 371 4.20 15.16 -5.15
C TYR A 371 3.00 15.93 -4.57
N ASP A 372 2.40 15.42 -3.47
CA ASP A 372 1.24 16.07 -2.85
C ASP A 372 1.59 17.44 -2.24
N SER A 373 2.83 17.64 -1.78
CA SER A 373 3.29 18.95 -1.34
C SER A 373 3.43 19.95 -2.49
N ILE A 374 3.85 19.52 -3.68
CA ILE A 374 3.86 20.36 -4.88
C ILE A 374 2.42 20.70 -5.29
N GLU A 375 1.53 19.70 -5.35
CA GLU A 375 0.11 19.87 -5.67
C GLU A 375 -0.58 20.89 -4.73
N ASP A 376 -0.33 20.78 -3.42
CA ASP A 376 -0.87 21.68 -2.42
C ASP A 376 -0.42 23.13 -2.65
N LEU A 377 0.88 23.36 -2.85
CA LEU A 377 1.45 24.69 -3.14
C LEU A 377 0.93 25.26 -4.47
N ASN A 378 0.82 24.43 -5.52
CA ASN A 378 0.30 24.80 -6.83
C ASN A 378 -1.11 25.41 -6.78
N SER A 379 -1.93 25.05 -5.79
CA SER A 379 -3.27 25.63 -5.63
C SER A 379 -3.28 27.14 -5.31
N ALA A 380 -2.15 27.71 -4.89
CA ALA A 380 -2.00 29.12 -4.52
C ALA A 380 -1.01 29.89 -5.40
N LEU A 381 -0.18 29.20 -6.20
CA LEU A 381 0.81 29.82 -7.08
C LEU A 381 0.15 30.47 -8.31
N ALA A 382 0.75 31.57 -8.79
CA ALA A 382 0.30 32.20 -10.02
C ALA A 382 0.68 31.38 -11.27
N GLU A 383 1.86 30.75 -11.24
CA GLU A 383 2.36 29.80 -12.24
C GLU A 383 2.70 28.50 -11.52
N PRO A 384 1.84 27.47 -11.60
CA PRO A 384 2.08 26.17 -10.98
C PRO A 384 3.34 25.47 -11.53
N VAL A 385 4.00 24.68 -10.69
CA VAL A 385 4.96 23.67 -11.14
C VAL A 385 4.21 22.62 -11.95
N ASP A 386 4.72 22.30 -13.14
CA ASP A 386 4.12 21.30 -14.02
C ASP A 386 4.36 19.90 -13.47
N LEU A 387 3.28 19.14 -13.27
CA LEU A 387 3.28 17.75 -12.84
C LEU A 387 2.63 16.83 -13.90
N SER A 388 2.37 17.34 -15.12
CA SER A 388 1.62 16.58 -16.13
C SER A 388 2.32 15.32 -16.63
N GLU A 389 3.65 15.28 -16.55
CA GLU A 389 4.46 14.11 -16.90
C GLU A 389 4.94 13.32 -15.66
N ALA A 390 4.76 13.86 -14.46
CA ALA A 390 5.19 13.25 -13.21
C ALA A 390 4.14 12.28 -12.66
N HIS A 391 4.57 11.15 -12.09
CA HIS A 391 3.67 10.15 -11.51
C HIS A 391 3.74 10.11 -9.98
N ARG A 392 2.56 10.18 -9.34
CA ARG A 392 2.45 10.05 -7.88
C ARG A 392 2.58 8.61 -7.39
N ILE A 393 2.01 7.67 -8.14
CA ILE A 393 1.82 6.27 -7.74
C ILE A 393 2.22 5.34 -8.88
N ASP A 394 2.48 4.09 -8.55
CA ASP A 394 2.74 3.03 -9.53
C ASP A 394 1.48 2.55 -10.25
N HIS A 395 1.70 1.69 -11.23
CA HIS A 395 0.63 0.93 -11.85
C HIS A 395 0.05 -0.13 -10.90
N GLY A 396 -1.29 -0.16 -10.84
CA GLY A 396 -2.12 -1.28 -10.37
C GLY A 396 -1.55 -2.08 -9.20
N HIS A 397 -1.00 -3.27 -9.48
CA HIS A 397 -0.55 -4.22 -8.46
C HIS A 397 0.56 -3.69 -7.54
N PHE A 398 1.31 -2.68 -7.96
CA PHE A 398 2.39 -2.09 -7.18
C PHE A 398 2.00 -0.77 -6.49
N ALA A 399 0.78 -0.27 -6.74
CA ALA A 399 0.22 0.92 -6.13
C ALA A 399 -0.28 0.62 -4.71
N GLY A 400 0.63 0.60 -3.73
CA GLY A 400 0.32 0.21 -2.36
C GLY A 400 -0.70 1.12 -1.67
N SER A 401 -0.76 2.39 -2.06
CA SER A 401 -1.71 3.38 -1.54
C SER A 401 -3.14 3.25 -2.08
N GLU A 402 -3.38 2.42 -3.09
CA GLU A 402 -4.71 2.26 -3.69
C GLU A 402 -5.68 1.44 -2.83
N GLU A 403 -6.98 1.67 -3.04
CA GLU A 403 -8.07 1.06 -2.27
C GLU A 403 -7.99 -0.48 -2.29
N ALA A 404 -7.50 -1.06 -3.39
CA ALA A 404 -7.31 -2.50 -3.52
C ALA A 404 -6.42 -3.10 -2.40
N PHE A 405 -5.53 -2.33 -1.81
CA PHE A 405 -4.61 -2.76 -0.76
C PHE A 405 -4.84 -2.08 0.60
N ARG A 406 -5.58 -0.97 0.62
CA ARG A 406 -5.84 -0.17 1.84
C ARG A 406 -7.22 -0.39 2.46
N HIS A 407 -8.14 -1.04 1.75
CA HIS A 407 -9.51 -1.26 2.22
C HIS A 407 -9.61 -1.89 3.63
N TRP A 408 -8.66 -2.75 4.00
CA TRP A 408 -8.68 -3.50 5.28
C TRP A 408 -7.66 -3.01 6.31
N ASP A 409 -7.13 -1.80 6.15
CA ASP A 409 -6.14 -1.26 7.08
C ASP A 409 -6.70 -1.08 8.50
N GLU A 410 -7.97 -0.68 8.64
CA GLU A 410 -8.62 -0.53 9.96
C GLU A 410 -8.84 -1.89 10.64
N GLU A 411 -9.19 -2.92 9.88
CA GLU A 411 -9.30 -4.29 10.39
C GLU A 411 -7.94 -4.93 10.69
N GLY A 412 -6.87 -4.45 10.04
CA GLY A 412 -5.53 -5.02 10.09
C GLY A 412 -5.46 -6.43 9.51
N VAL A 413 -6.45 -6.85 8.72
CA VAL A 413 -6.49 -8.21 8.14
C VAL A 413 -7.36 -8.24 6.88
N VAL A 414 -6.81 -8.74 5.79
CA VAL A 414 -7.55 -9.04 4.56
C VAL A 414 -8.31 -10.36 4.77
N PRO A 415 -9.65 -10.39 4.68
CA PRO A 415 -10.44 -11.60 4.88
C PRO A 415 -10.09 -12.67 3.84
N GLY A 416 -10.15 -13.94 4.22
CA GLY A 416 -9.78 -15.04 3.30
C GLY A 416 -10.57 -15.08 1.99
N SER A 417 -11.80 -14.57 1.94
CA SER A 417 -12.53 -14.47 0.66
C SER A 417 -11.95 -13.45 -0.33
N CYS A 418 -11.04 -12.58 0.12
CA CYS A 418 -10.45 -11.48 -0.65
C CYS A 418 -8.92 -11.62 -0.77
N ALA A 419 -8.29 -12.27 0.22
CA ALA A 419 -6.84 -12.34 0.36
C ALA A 419 -6.11 -12.82 -0.90
N LYS A 420 -6.68 -13.78 -1.65
CA LYS A 420 -6.09 -14.32 -2.89
C LYS A 420 -5.58 -13.21 -3.84
N CYS A 421 -6.34 -12.14 -3.97
CA CYS A 421 -6.10 -11.09 -4.96
C CYS A 421 -5.84 -9.71 -4.35
N HIS A 422 -5.83 -9.60 -3.03
CA HIS A 422 -5.66 -8.34 -2.32
C HIS A 422 -4.60 -8.42 -1.22
N SER A 423 -3.70 -9.41 -1.31
CA SER A 423 -2.53 -9.54 -0.43
C SER A 423 -1.38 -10.21 -1.18
N ALA A 424 -0.14 -9.85 -0.85
CA ALA A 424 1.05 -10.42 -1.46
C ALA A 424 1.19 -11.95 -1.26
N SER A 425 0.70 -12.48 -0.14
CA SER A 425 0.80 -13.92 0.19
C SER A 425 -0.42 -14.73 -0.25
N GLY A 426 -1.50 -14.09 -0.70
CA GLY A 426 -2.78 -14.72 -0.96
C GLY A 426 -2.74 -15.74 -2.09
N LEU A 427 -2.29 -15.33 -3.28
CA LEU A 427 -2.19 -16.21 -4.43
C LEU A 427 -1.20 -17.37 -4.18
N PRO A 428 0.02 -17.16 -3.67
CA PRO A 428 0.93 -18.26 -3.31
C PRO A 428 0.30 -19.28 -2.34
N THR A 429 -0.46 -18.80 -1.34
CA THR A 429 -1.15 -19.67 -0.39
C THR A 429 -2.25 -20.48 -1.09
N PHE A 430 -3.02 -19.85 -1.98
CA PHE A 430 -4.05 -20.55 -2.74
C PHE A 430 -3.45 -21.61 -3.66
N LEU A 431 -2.39 -21.29 -4.40
CA LEU A 431 -1.76 -22.23 -5.33
C LEU A 431 -1.13 -23.44 -4.60
N SER A 432 -0.56 -23.22 -3.42
CA SER A 432 0.09 -24.28 -2.64
C SER A 432 -0.90 -25.16 -1.87
N GLU A 433 -1.93 -24.56 -1.26
CA GLU A 433 -2.82 -25.25 -0.33
C GLU A 433 -4.25 -25.49 -0.88
N GLY A 434 -4.62 -24.86 -2.00
CA GLY A 434 -5.94 -24.94 -2.61
C GLY A 434 -7.05 -24.27 -1.80
N VAL A 435 -6.69 -23.43 -0.83
CA VAL A 435 -7.62 -22.74 0.06
C VAL A 435 -7.23 -21.28 0.24
N ASN A 436 -8.22 -20.42 0.40
CA ASN A 436 -7.99 -19.04 0.79
C ASN A 436 -8.13 -18.89 2.30
N ILE A 437 -7.17 -18.22 2.93
CA ILE A 437 -7.18 -17.86 4.34
C ILE A 437 -6.98 -16.35 4.48
N SER A 438 -7.33 -15.80 5.64
CA SER A 438 -7.03 -14.40 5.92
C SER A 438 -5.53 -14.15 5.88
N ALA A 439 -5.13 -12.97 5.41
CA ALA A 439 -3.75 -12.54 5.28
C ALA A 439 -3.59 -11.12 5.86
N GLU A 440 -2.36 -10.76 6.22
CA GLU A 440 -2.04 -9.37 6.59
C GLU A 440 -2.17 -8.45 5.38
N PRO A 441 -2.61 -7.19 5.54
CA PRO A 441 -2.56 -6.19 4.48
C PRO A 441 -1.12 -5.98 3.98
N SER A 442 -0.93 -5.98 2.67
CA SER A 442 0.38 -5.76 2.03
C SER A 442 0.41 -4.42 1.31
N ASN A 443 1.60 -3.87 1.09
CA ASN A 443 1.78 -2.63 0.35
C ASN A 443 1.91 -2.92 -1.17
N GLY A 444 0.79 -3.31 -1.78
CA GLY A 444 0.79 -3.88 -3.13
C GLY A 444 1.14 -5.37 -3.14
N PHE A 445 1.33 -5.94 -4.32
CA PHE A 445 1.90 -7.27 -4.52
C PHE A 445 3.44 -7.23 -4.42
N GLN A 446 4.01 -8.36 -4.00
CA GLN A 446 5.45 -8.57 -4.02
C GLN A 446 5.82 -9.41 -5.25
N CYS A 447 7.11 -9.43 -5.60
CA CYS A 447 7.61 -10.29 -6.68
C CYS A 447 7.23 -11.77 -6.41
N THR A 448 7.27 -12.20 -5.16
CA THR A 448 6.91 -13.56 -4.72
C THR A 448 5.42 -13.89 -4.85
N THR A 449 4.55 -12.91 -5.13
CA THR A 449 3.13 -13.17 -5.44
C THR A 449 3.01 -14.01 -6.70
N CYS A 450 3.83 -13.72 -7.72
CA CYS A 450 3.79 -14.36 -9.04
C CYS A 450 5.01 -15.25 -9.30
N HIS A 451 6.17 -14.90 -8.74
CA HIS A 451 7.41 -15.65 -8.90
C HIS A 451 7.63 -16.63 -7.74
N ASN A 452 8.05 -17.85 -8.05
CA ASN A 452 8.40 -18.87 -7.07
C ASN A 452 9.91 -18.97 -6.80
N ASP A 453 10.74 -18.30 -7.61
CA ASP A 453 12.18 -18.15 -7.46
C ASP A 453 12.57 -16.74 -7.91
N LEU A 454 13.27 -15.98 -7.07
CA LEU A 454 13.67 -14.58 -7.36
C LEU A 454 15.13 -14.45 -7.81
N GLN A 455 15.85 -15.55 -7.94
CA GLN A 455 17.17 -15.56 -8.60
C GLN A 455 17.01 -15.88 -10.08
N GLU A 456 16.15 -16.86 -10.38
CA GLU A 456 15.86 -17.26 -11.76
C GLU A 456 14.59 -16.58 -12.31
N PHE A 457 13.84 -15.86 -11.47
CA PHE A 457 12.57 -15.22 -11.80
C PHE A 457 11.53 -16.17 -12.41
N THR A 458 11.54 -17.45 -12.00
CA THR A 458 10.54 -18.41 -12.48
C THR A 458 9.18 -18.13 -11.84
N LEU A 459 8.12 -18.44 -12.58
CA LEU A 459 6.73 -18.26 -12.16
C LEU A 459 6.16 -19.53 -11.50
N TYR A 460 5.09 -19.37 -10.72
CA TYR A 460 4.28 -20.52 -10.30
C TYR A 460 3.65 -21.20 -11.51
N GLU A 461 3.74 -22.53 -11.60
CA GLU A 461 3.09 -23.27 -12.68
C GLU A 461 1.58 -23.39 -12.43
N VAL A 462 0.76 -22.84 -13.33
CA VAL A 462 -0.70 -22.95 -13.32
C VAL A 462 -1.17 -23.56 -14.65
N GLU A 463 -1.65 -24.80 -14.61
CA GLU A 463 -2.09 -25.53 -15.80
C GLU A 463 -3.50 -25.12 -16.25
N GLU A 464 -4.42 -24.91 -15.31
CA GLU A 464 -5.83 -24.58 -15.57
C GLU A 464 -6.43 -23.82 -14.38
N VAL A 465 -7.52 -23.10 -14.62
CA VAL A 465 -8.20 -22.25 -13.63
C VAL A 465 -9.68 -22.62 -13.53
N GLU A 466 -10.20 -22.75 -12.30
CA GLU A 466 -11.63 -22.98 -12.04
C GLU A 466 -12.38 -21.64 -11.93
N PHE A 467 -13.24 -21.37 -12.90
CA PHE A 467 -14.08 -20.18 -12.97
C PHE A 467 -15.31 -20.31 -12.06
N PRO A 468 -15.96 -19.19 -11.67
CA PRO A 468 -17.14 -19.22 -10.81
C PRO A 468 -18.33 -20.05 -11.35
N SER A 469 -18.38 -20.30 -12.67
CA SER A 469 -19.36 -21.20 -13.31
C SER A 469 -19.10 -22.69 -13.06
N GLY A 470 -17.92 -23.04 -12.51
CA GLY A 470 -17.43 -24.41 -12.40
C GLY A 470 -16.72 -24.92 -13.66
N ALA A 471 -16.57 -24.07 -14.70
CA ALA A 471 -15.71 -24.38 -15.83
C ALA A 471 -14.24 -24.41 -15.39
N VAL A 472 -13.49 -25.38 -15.90
CA VAL A 472 -12.04 -25.49 -15.68
C VAL A 472 -11.38 -25.31 -17.03
N LEU A 473 -10.66 -24.20 -17.20
CA LEU A 473 -10.17 -23.75 -18.50
C LEU A 473 -8.66 -23.45 -18.43
N ASP A 474 -7.98 -23.69 -19.53
CA ASP A 474 -6.57 -23.36 -19.74
C ASP A 474 -6.49 -22.30 -20.85
N ILE A 475 -5.88 -21.15 -20.53
CA ILE A 475 -5.66 -20.07 -21.51
C ILE A 475 -4.65 -20.49 -22.59
N GLY A 476 -3.88 -21.55 -22.33
CA GLY A 476 -2.82 -22.05 -23.21
C GLY A 476 -1.46 -21.42 -22.91
N ASP A 477 -1.38 -20.63 -21.85
CA ASP A 477 -0.20 -19.92 -21.39
C ASP A 477 -0.18 -19.85 -19.84
N PRO A 478 0.88 -20.36 -19.19
CA PRO A 478 0.99 -20.37 -17.72
C PRO A 478 0.95 -18.97 -17.09
N GLU A 479 1.52 -17.94 -17.73
CA GLU A 479 1.49 -16.55 -17.24
C GLU A 479 0.05 -16.05 -17.14
N SER A 480 -0.72 -16.21 -18.21
CA SER A 480 -2.12 -15.81 -18.27
C SER A 480 -3.00 -16.58 -17.28
N ASN A 481 -2.70 -17.86 -17.04
CA ASN A 481 -3.42 -18.66 -16.04
C ASN A 481 -3.17 -18.16 -14.59
N ILE A 482 -1.99 -17.61 -14.29
CA ILE A 482 -1.74 -16.92 -13.01
C ILE A 482 -2.68 -15.72 -12.89
N CYS A 483 -2.73 -14.85 -13.90
CA CYS A 483 -3.60 -13.67 -13.91
C CYS A 483 -5.09 -14.03 -13.75
N ALA A 484 -5.53 -15.06 -14.48
CA ALA A 484 -6.92 -15.51 -14.47
C ALA A 484 -7.41 -15.99 -13.10
N ASN A 485 -6.51 -16.41 -12.19
CA ASN A 485 -6.92 -16.73 -10.81
C ASN A 485 -7.58 -15.54 -10.10
N CYS A 486 -7.25 -14.31 -10.49
CA CYS A 486 -7.84 -13.09 -9.93
C CYS A 486 -8.78 -12.39 -10.91
N HIS A 487 -8.49 -12.41 -12.21
CA HIS A 487 -9.27 -11.74 -13.25
C HIS A 487 -10.39 -12.61 -13.87
N GLN A 488 -10.91 -13.58 -13.12
CA GLN A 488 -12.02 -14.47 -13.51
C GLN A 488 -13.40 -14.00 -13.01
N GLY A 489 -13.47 -12.93 -12.21
CA GLY A 489 -14.66 -12.55 -11.47
C GLY A 489 -14.96 -13.50 -10.29
N ARG A 490 -15.98 -13.14 -9.49
CA ARG A 490 -16.46 -13.86 -8.30
C ARG A 490 -17.82 -14.51 -8.48
N GLU A 491 -18.59 -14.07 -9.46
CA GLU A 491 -19.91 -14.60 -9.79
C GLU A 491 -19.97 -14.90 -11.29
N SER A 492 -20.96 -15.69 -11.70
CA SER A 492 -21.17 -16.13 -13.08
C SER A 492 -22.65 -16.10 -13.47
N GLY A 493 -22.96 -16.35 -14.75
CA GLY A 493 -24.33 -16.61 -15.19
C GLY A 493 -24.98 -17.76 -14.42
N GLU A 494 -24.21 -18.81 -14.10
CA GLU A 494 -24.65 -19.93 -13.26
C GLU A 494 -24.97 -19.50 -11.82
N SER A 495 -24.21 -18.57 -11.22
CA SER A 495 -24.53 -18.00 -9.91
C SER A 495 -25.89 -17.31 -9.90
N VAL A 496 -26.17 -16.51 -10.94
CA VAL A 496 -27.44 -15.80 -11.10
C VAL A 496 -28.59 -16.78 -11.33
N ALA A 497 -28.41 -17.78 -12.21
CA ALA A 497 -29.38 -18.83 -12.45
C ALA A 497 -29.72 -19.61 -11.17
N ALA A 498 -28.71 -19.95 -10.37
CA ALA A 498 -28.87 -20.64 -9.09
C ALA A 498 -29.62 -19.79 -8.06
N LEU A 499 -29.40 -18.47 -8.02
CA LEU A 499 -30.12 -17.57 -7.13
C LEU A 499 -31.59 -17.39 -7.54
N ILE A 500 -31.87 -17.34 -8.84
CA ILE A 500 -33.22 -17.24 -9.41
C ILE A 500 -34.04 -18.51 -9.13
N GLY A 501 -33.49 -19.68 -9.43
CA GLY A 501 -34.18 -20.96 -9.28
C GLY A 501 -35.49 -21.02 -10.11
N ASP A 502 -36.59 -21.42 -9.47
CA ASP A 502 -37.91 -21.56 -10.12
C ASP A 502 -38.79 -20.30 -9.99
N ALA A 503 -38.21 -19.13 -9.68
CA ALA A 503 -38.96 -17.89 -9.54
C ALA A 503 -39.55 -17.43 -10.88
N GLU A 504 -40.77 -16.88 -10.86
CA GLU A 504 -41.45 -16.37 -12.05
C GLU A 504 -40.83 -15.02 -12.47
N ASP A 505 -40.56 -14.86 -13.77
CA ASP A 505 -39.72 -13.78 -14.32
C ASP A 505 -40.11 -12.36 -13.91
N ASP A 506 -41.41 -12.09 -13.79
CA ASP A 506 -41.96 -10.76 -13.53
C ASP A 506 -42.59 -10.63 -12.14
N VAL A 507 -42.23 -11.53 -11.23
CA VAL A 507 -42.71 -11.51 -9.84
C VAL A 507 -41.57 -11.17 -8.91
N VAL A 508 -41.76 -10.13 -8.10
CA VAL A 508 -40.80 -9.77 -7.03
C VAL A 508 -40.65 -10.94 -6.07
N ALA A 509 -39.40 -11.34 -5.83
CA ALA A 509 -39.08 -12.48 -4.98
C ALA A 509 -38.18 -12.07 -3.81
N ASP A 510 -38.64 -12.35 -2.59
CA ASP A 510 -38.00 -11.93 -1.33
C ASP A 510 -36.57 -12.48 -1.13
N ASN A 511 -36.19 -13.55 -1.84
CA ASN A 511 -34.87 -14.18 -1.73
C ASN A 511 -33.84 -13.63 -2.73
N LEU A 512 -34.27 -12.82 -3.70
CA LEU A 512 -33.37 -12.25 -4.69
C LEU A 512 -32.62 -11.05 -4.12
N ARG A 513 -31.38 -10.95 -4.54
CA ARG A 513 -30.47 -9.84 -4.26
C ARG A 513 -29.54 -9.69 -5.46
N PHE A 514 -28.95 -8.51 -5.58
CA PHE A 514 -27.91 -8.31 -6.57
C PHE A 514 -26.68 -9.19 -6.27
N LEU A 515 -26.09 -9.77 -7.32
CA LEU A 515 -24.82 -10.49 -7.28
C LEU A 515 -23.79 -9.67 -8.04
N ASN A 516 -22.65 -9.39 -7.41
CA ASN A 516 -21.58 -8.59 -8.01
C ASN A 516 -20.57 -9.52 -8.68
N VAL A 517 -20.34 -9.36 -9.99
CA VAL A 517 -19.30 -10.10 -10.72
C VAL A 517 -17.92 -9.87 -10.10
N HIS A 518 -17.70 -8.72 -9.47
CA HIS A 518 -16.43 -8.24 -8.94
C HIS A 518 -15.39 -7.99 -10.05
N TYR A 519 -14.72 -6.86 -9.94
CA TYR A 519 -14.04 -6.09 -10.99
C TYR A 519 -13.04 -6.88 -11.85
N PHE A 520 -12.83 -6.40 -13.09
CA PHE A 520 -11.84 -6.84 -14.06
C PHE A 520 -11.91 -8.35 -14.39
N ALA A 521 -13.12 -8.85 -14.71
CA ALA A 521 -13.36 -10.24 -15.10
C ALA A 521 -12.90 -10.57 -16.55
N ALA A 522 -11.80 -9.97 -17.00
CA ALA A 522 -11.28 -10.03 -18.36
C ALA A 522 -11.07 -11.47 -18.87
N ALA A 523 -10.59 -12.38 -18.01
CA ALA A 523 -10.39 -13.77 -18.39
C ALA A 523 -11.73 -14.45 -18.71
N ALA A 524 -12.77 -14.19 -17.91
CA ALA A 524 -14.10 -14.75 -18.15
C ALA A 524 -14.74 -14.18 -19.41
N THR A 525 -14.55 -12.88 -19.67
CA THR A 525 -15.01 -12.24 -20.90
C THR A 525 -14.34 -12.86 -22.13
N ARG A 526 -13.01 -13.03 -22.09
CA ARG A 526 -12.26 -13.61 -23.21
C ARG A 526 -12.71 -15.02 -23.55
N PHE A 527 -12.98 -15.86 -22.55
CA PHE A 527 -13.52 -17.21 -22.76
C PHE A 527 -15.00 -17.24 -23.17
N GLY A 528 -15.73 -16.13 -22.99
CA GLY A 528 -17.13 -16.01 -23.35
C GLY A 528 -17.97 -17.14 -22.76
N SER A 529 -18.71 -17.83 -23.63
CA SER A 529 -19.62 -18.94 -23.25
C SER A 529 -18.93 -20.15 -22.62
N GLU A 530 -17.61 -20.30 -22.80
CA GLU A 530 -16.86 -21.37 -22.14
C GLU A 530 -16.67 -21.10 -20.65
N ALA A 531 -16.48 -19.83 -20.25
CA ALA A 531 -16.40 -19.43 -18.84
C ALA A 531 -17.76 -19.08 -18.25
N ASN A 532 -18.75 -18.70 -19.08
CA ASN A 532 -20.09 -18.30 -18.67
C ASN A 532 -20.06 -17.18 -17.60
N GLY A 533 -19.20 -16.18 -17.80
CA GLY A 533 -19.04 -15.06 -16.87
C GLY A 533 -20.30 -14.21 -16.77
N ALA A 534 -20.84 -13.81 -17.92
CA ALA A 534 -22.11 -13.10 -18.03
C ALA A 534 -23.30 -14.08 -17.91
N TYR A 535 -24.51 -13.55 -17.69
CA TYR A 535 -25.73 -14.33 -17.76
C TYR A 535 -26.14 -14.57 -19.20
N GLU A 536 -26.25 -15.84 -19.57
CA GLU A 536 -26.64 -16.32 -20.90
C GLU A 536 -28.11 -16.78 -20.91
N TYR A 537 -28.86 -16.33 -21.91
CA TYR A 537 -30.29 -16.62 -22.05
C TYR A 537 -30.54 -17.99 -22.69
N ALA A 538 -31.58 -18.68 -22.20
CA ALA A 538 -31.95 -19.99 -22.70
C ALA A 538 -32.29 -19.95 -24.20
N ASP A 539 -31.96 -21.03 -24.91
CA ASP A 539 -32.16 -21.19 -26.37
C ASP A 539 -31.39 -20.19 -27.25
N LYS A 540 -30.47 -19.40 -26.68
CA LYS A 540 -29.49 -18.58 -27.42
C LYS A 540 -28.15 -19.30 -27.50
N GLU A 541 -27.33 -18.89 -28.47
CA GLU A 541 -25.97 -19.38 -28.66
C GLU A 541 -25.02 -18.18 -28.54
N TYR A 542 -23.93 -18.36 -27.81
CA TYR A 542 -22.99 -17.30 -27.45
C TYR A 542 -21.59 -17.62 -27.95
N ALA A 543 -20.82 -16.59 -28.28
CA ALA A 543 -19.42 -16.72 -28.65
C ALA A 543 -18.61 -17.32 -27.48
N GLY A 544 -17.75 -18.30 -27.79
CA GLY A 544 -16.80 -18.88 -26.84
C GLY A 544 -15.50 -18.08 -26.79
N LEU A 545 -14.37 -18.78 -26.66
CA LEU A 545 -13.04 -18.16 -26.62
C LEU A 545 -12.80 -17.23 -27.82
N TYR A 546 -12.41 -15.99 -27.52
CA TYR A 546 -11.97 -15.02 -28.52
C TYR A 546 -10.49 -15.25 -28.89
N ASP A 547 -10.26 -15.55 -30.18
CA ASP A 547 -8.94 -15.74 -30.78
C ASP A 547 -8.55 -14.49 -31.57
N HIS A 548 -7.66 -13.67 -31.02
CA HIS A 548 -7.21 -12.42 -31.65
C HIS A 548 -5.97 -12.66 -32.52
N ALA A 549 -6.12 -13.57 -33.49
CA ALA A 549 -5.18 -13.83 -34.58
C ALA A 549 -3.71 -14.09 -34.17
N GLY A 550 -3.46 -14.56 -32.94
CA GLY A 550 -2.12 -14.85 -32.42
C GLY A 550 -1.70 -13.99 -31.22
N VAL A 551 -2.48 -12.95 -30.88
CA VAL A 551 -2.36 -12.16 -29.64
C VAL A 551 -3.36 -12.75 -28.64
N ASN A 552 -2.95 -13.76 -27.89
CA ASN A 552 -3.87 -14.67 -27.20
C ASN A 552 -3.54 -14.91 -25.73
N SER A 553 -2.41 -14.41 -25.25
CA SER A 553 -2.10 -14.35 -23.83
C SER A 553 -2.52 -12.98 -23.27
N CYS A 554 -2.65 -12.88 -21.95
CA CYS A 554 -2.85 -11.59 -21.30
C CYS A 554 -1.60 -10.69 -21.50
N THR A 555 -0.40 -11.29 -21.46
CA THR A 555 0.88 -10.59 -21.56
C THR A 555 1.24 -10.16 -22.99
N ASP A 556 0.50 -10.63 -23.99
CA ASP A 556 0.65 -10.14 -25.36
C ASP A 556 0.09 -8.72 -25.53
N CYS A 557 -0.84 -8.29 -24.67
CA CYS A 557 -1.42 -6.94 -24.69
C CYS A 557 -1.05 -6.09 -23.46
N HIS A 558 -0.85 -6.74 -22.31
CA HIS A 558 -0.58 -6.08 -21.04
C HIS A 558 0.79 -6.50 -20.52
N PRO A 559 1.82 -5.63 -20.55
CA PRO A 559 3.09 -5.94 -19.91
C PRO A 559 2.85 -6.30 -18.43
N ALA A 560 3.47 -7.39 -17.97
CA ALA A 560 3.12 -8.03 -16.69
C ALA A 560 3.37 -7.14 -15.46
N HIS A 561 4.22 -6.12 -15.58
CA HIS A 561 4.62 -5.24 -14.48
C HIS A 561 4.11 -3.80 -14.65
N GLU A 562 3.95 -3.31 -15.87
CA GLU A 562 3.32 -2.01 -16.17
C GLU A 562 1.79 -2.08 -16.09
N LEU A 563 1.17 -3.23 -16.42
CA LEU A 563 -0.28 -3.47 -16.33
C LEU A 563 -1.15 -2.53 -17.18
N GLU A 564 -0.54 -1.71 -18.03
CA GLU A 564 -1.23 -0.92 -19.04
C GLU A 564 -1.31 -1.68 -20.36
N VAL A 565 -2.16 -1.22 -21.28
CA VAL A 565 -2.19 -1.79 -22.63
C VAL A 565 -1.00 -1.24 -23.40
N ASP A 566 -0.17 -2.12 -23.98
CA ASP A 566 0.82 -1.75 -24.99
C ASP A 566 0.10 -1.43 -26.31
N TRP A 567 -0.43 -0.22 -26.39
CA TRP A 567 -1.19 0.25 -27.54
C TRP A 567 -0.31 0.42 -28.79
N GLU A 568 0.99 0.67 -28.63
CA GLU A 568 1.92 0.81 -29.76
C GLU A 568 2.03 -0.49 -30.57
N SER A 569 1.95 -1.64 -29.88
CA SER A 569 1.92 -2.96 -30.53
C SER A 569 0.74 -3.13 -31.50
N CYS A 570 -0.37 -2.41 -31.26
CA CYS A 570 -1.61 -2.54 -32.02
C CYS A 570 -1.50 -1.87 -33.41
N ILE A 571 -0.63 -0.87 -33.58
CA ILE A 571 -0.45 -0.07 -34.80
C ILE A 571 -0.11 -0.94 -36.03
N GLU A 572 0.54 -2.10 -35.83
CA GLU A 572 0.90 -2.99 -36.94
C GLU A 572 -0.32 -3.51 -37.70
N CYS A 573 -1.45 -3.70 -37.01
CA CYS A 573 -2.69 -4.22 -37.59
C CYS A 573 -3.84 -3.19 -37.60
N HIS A 574 -3.81 -2.22 -36.70
CA HIS A 574 -4.80 -1.16 -36.53
C HIS A 574 -4.17 0.19 -36.89
N GLU A 575 -4.08 0.48 -38.20
CA GLU A 575 -3.44 1.69 -38.74
C GLU A 575 -4.14 2.99 -38.29
N GLU A 576 -5.36 2.89 -37.75
CA GLU A 576 -6.13 3.98 -37.15
C GLU A 576 -5.61 4.46 -35.79
N VAL A 577 -4.80 3.64 -35.11
CA VAL A 577 -4.25 3.97 -33.77
C VAL A 577 -3.00 4.85 -33.93
N GLU A 578 -3.07 6.09 -33.47
CA GLU A 578 -1.93 7.03 -33.40
C GLU A 578 -1.54 7.37 -31.96
N VAL A 579 -2.50 7.27 -31.02
CA VAL A 579 -2.33 7.45 -29.57
C VAL A 579 -3.15 6.42 -28.79
N LYS A 580 -2.91 6.29 -27.47
CA LYS A 580 -3.62 5.34 -26.58
C LYS A 580 -5.14 5.49 -26.64
N GLU A 581 -5.64 6.72 -26.75
CA GLU A 581 -7.08 7.01 -26.83
C GLU A 581 -7.73 6.47 -28.11
N ASP A 582 -6.96 6.26 -29.18
CA ASP A 582 -7.48 5.73 -30.44
C ASP A 582 -7.82 4.22 -30.35
N MET A 583 -7.50 3.54 -29.25
CA MET A 583 -7.92 2.16 -29.00
C MET A 583 -9.44 1.99 -29.07
N GLU A 584 -10.21 3.01 -28.68
CA GLU A 584 -11.68 2.95 -28.68
C GLU A 584 -12.28 3.04 -30.08
N ILE A 585 -11.57 3.64 -31.04
CA ILE A 585 -12.01 3.75 -32.44
C ILE A 585 -11.65 2.52 -33.28
N ILE A 586 -10.94 1.54 -32.70
CA ILE A 586 -10.58 0.32 -33.39
C ILE A 586 -11.84 -0.39 -33.88
N ARG A 587 -11.80 -0.75 -35.16
CA ARG A 587 -12.92 -1.40 -35.81
C ARG A 587 -12.49 -2.59 -36.65
N TYR A 588 -12.93 -3.77 -36.21
CA TYR A 588 -12.74 -5.02 -36.96
C TYR A 588 -14.03 -5.53 -37.62
N TYR A 589 -15.18 -5.17 -37.07
CA TYR A 589 -16.50 -5.49 -37.61
C TYR A 589 -17.15 -4.22 -38.15
N PHE A 590 -17.68 -4.28 -39.37
CA PHE A 590 -18.27 -3.13 -40.08
C PHE A 590 -19.81 -3.15 -40.07
N ASP A 591 -20.39 -4.08 -39.32
CA ASP A 591 -21.83 -4.16 -39.12
C ASP A 591 -22.20 -3.20 -37.99
N ASP A 592 -23.32 -2.49 -38.15
CA ASP A 592 -23.95 -1.59 -37.16
C ASP A 592 -24.72 -2.48 -36.16
N TRP A 593 -24.10 -2.76 -35.01
CA TRP A 593 -24.58 -3.74 -34.04
C TRP A 593 -25.59 -3.12 -33.07
N ASP A 594 -25.37 -1.87 -32.68
CA ASP A 594 -26.25 -1.09 -31.80
C ASP A 594 -27.47 -0.46 -32.53
N GLY A 595 -27.44 -0.40 -33.86
CA GLY A 595 -28.54 0.05 -34.70
C GLY A 595 -28.71 1.57 -34.78
N ASP A 596 -27.71 2.36 -34.39
CA ASP A 596 -27.79 3.82 -34.36
C ASP A 596 -27.61 4.47 -35.76
N GLY A 597 -27.09 3.68 -36.70
CA GLY A 597 -26.84 4.04 -38.09
C GLY A 597 -25.49 4.69 -38.37
N ASP A 598 -24.59 4.75 -37.39
CA ASP A 598 -23.18 5.13 -37.53
C ASP A 598 -22.36 3.91 -37.96
N ASP A 599 -22.04 3.85 -39.25
CA ASP A 599 -21.16 2.83 -39.79
C ASP A 599 -19.72 3.31 -39.88
N GLU A 600 -19.26 4.23 -39.02
CA GLU A 600 -17.87 4.71 -38.94
C GLU A 600 -17.26 4.58 -37.53
N GLU A 601 -18.05 4.33 -36.48
CA GLU A 601 -17.58 4.21 -35.09
C GLU A 601 -16.85 2.90 -34.76
N GLY A 602 -16.13 2.91 -33.63
CA GLY A 602 -15.39 1.78 -33.10
C GLY A 602 -16.26 0.86 -32.24
N ILE A 603 -15.75 -0.35 -31.97
CA ILE A 603 -16.48 -1.38 -31.20
C ILE A 603 -16.77 -0.94 -29.76
N ALA A 604 -15.97 -0.02 -29.20
CA ALA A 604 -16.22 0.54 -27.88
C ALA A 604 -17.54 1.30 -27.80
N GLU A 605 -17.89 2.05 -28.85
CA GLU A 605 -19.14 2.83 -28.91
C GLU A 605 -20.36 1.93 -29.11
N GLU A 606 -20.26 0.92 -29.99
CA GLU A 606 -21.30 -0.12 -30.14
C GLU A 606 -21.67 -0.75 -28.78
N VAL A 607 -20.67 -1.07 -27.96
CA VAL A 607 -20.87 -1.59 -26.60
C VAL A 607 -21.46 -0.53 -25.67
N ALA A 608 -21.02 0.72 -25.76
CA ALA A 608 -21.48 1.83 -24.93
C ALA A 608 -22.96 2.17 -25.19
N THR A 609 -23.38 2.28 -26.45
CA THR A 609 -24.77 2.55 -26.83
C THR A 609 -25.68 1.44 -26.37
N MET A 610 -25.34 0.17 -26.65
CA MET A 610 -26.16 -0.96 -26.19
C MET A 610 -26.23 -1.07 -24.66
N ARG A 611 -25.15 -0.72 -23.95
CA ARG A 611 -25.14 -0.65 -22.49
C ARG A 611 -26.12 0.42 -21.99
N ASP A 612 -26.15 1.59 -22.63
CA ASP A 612 -27.03 2.70 -22.24
C ASP A 612 -28.50 2.38 -22.56
N GLU A 613 -28.78 1.73 -23.69
CA GLU A 613 -30.11 1.20 -24.05
C GLU A 613 -30.59 0.13 -23.04
N LEU A 614 -29.69 -0.76 -22.61
CA LEU A 614 -30.00 -1.73 -21.55
C LEU A 614 -30.37 -1.04 -20.23
N TYR A 615 -29.64 0.00 -19.83
CA TYR A 615 -29.95 0.75 -18.62
C TYR A 615 -31.31 1.43 -18.70
N ALA A 616 -31.60 2.10 -19.82
CA ALA A 616 -32.89 2.74 -20.05
C ALA A 616 -34.04 1.71 -20.01
N ALA A 617 -33.85 0.55 -20.63
CA ALA A 617 -34.83 -0.54 -20.61
C ALA A 617 -35.03 -1.12 -19.20
N MET A 618 -33.96 -1.25 -18.41
CA MET A 618 -34.04 -1.64 -17.00
C MET A 618 -34.84 -0.63 -16.16
N GLN A 619 -34.60 0.68 -16.33
CA GLN A 619 -35.33 1.73 -15.61
C GLN A 619 -36.81 1.74 -15.96
N ALA A 620 -37.13 1.59 -17.25
CA ALA A 620 -38.50 1.49 -17.73
C ALA A 620 -39.19 0.25 -17.14
N TYR A 621 -38.57 -0.93 -17.21
CA TYR A 621 -39.13 -2.16 -16.65
C TYR A 621 -39.36 -2.07 -15.13
N ALA A 622 -38.37 -1.55 -14.39
CA ALA A 622 -38.47 -1.38 -12.94
C ALA A 622 -39.63 -0.44 -12.56
N THR A 623 -39.84 0.63 -13.33
CA THR A 623 -40.92 1.58 -13.08
C THR A 623 -42.29 1.06 -13.52
N GLU A 624 -42.39 0.50 -14.73
CA GLU A 624 -43.67 0.15 -15.35
C GLU A 624 -44.19 -1.23 -14.96
N THR A 625 -43.30 -2.20 -14.78
CA THR A 625 -43.65 -3.59 -14.46
C THR A 625 -43.57 -3.85 -12.96
N VAL A 626 -42.45 -3.49 -12.32
CA VAL A 626 -42.22 -3.73 -10.90
C VAL A 626 -42.92 -2.68 -10.02
N GLY A 627 -42.98 -1.42 -10.50
CA GLY A 627 -43.55 -0.30 -9.77
C GLY A 627 -42.57 0.35 -8.77
N THR A 628 -41.27 0.12 -8.93
CA THR A 628 -40.20 0.68 -8.09
C THR A 628 -39.01 1.00 -8.96
N GLY A 629 -38.74 2.29 -9.17
CA GLY A 629 -37.63 2.77 -10.01
C GLY A 629 -36.27 2.36 -9.46
N ILE A 630 -35.30 2.19 -10.36
CA ILE A 630 -33.95 1.71 -10.06
C ILE A 630 -32.92 2.69 -10.62
N VAL A 631 -31.86 2.93 -9.85
CA VAL A 631 -30.68 3.67 -10.27
C VAL A 631 -29.42 2.89 -9.92
N TYR A 632 -28.37 3.09 -10.71
CA TYR A 632 -27.07 2.47 -10.53
C TYR A 632 -25.99 3.49 -10.18
N GLU A 633 -25.11 3.15 -9.23
CA GLU A 633 -23.90 3.91 -8.87
C GLU A 633 -22.71 2.96 -8.78
N SER A 634 -21.71 3.17 -9.64
CA SER A 634 -20.60 2.23 -9.84
C SER A 634 -19.60 2.18 -8.69
N HIS A 635 -19.56 3.22 -7.84
CA HIS A 635 -18.61 3.36 -6.73
C HIS A 635 -19.24 3.13 -5.34
N SER A 636 -20.55 2.94 -5.25
CA SER A 636 -21.25 2.81 -3.97
C SER A 636 -21.95 1.47 -3.82
N HIS A 637 -21.41 0.59 -2.99
CA HIS A 637 -22.08 -0.67 -2.65
C HIS A 637 -23.44 -0.43 -1.95
N PRO A 638 -24.55 -1.10 -2.34
CA PRO A 638 -24.63 -2.31 -3.18
C PRO A 638 -24.94 -2.06 -4.67
N TYR A 639 -24.50 -0.91 -5.20
CA TYR A 639 -24.54 -0.46 -6.59
C TYR A 639 -25.92 -0.11 -7.14
N TYR A 640 -26.98 -0.78 -6.70
CA TYR A 640 -28.35 -0.47 -7.11
C TYR A 640 -29.18 0.07 -5.96
N PHE A 641 -29.84 1.19 -6.22
CA PHE A 641 -30.67 1.91 -5.25
C PHE A 641 -32.08 2.14 -5.81
N THR A 642 -33.04 2.34 -4.91
CA THR A 642 -34.38 2.75 -5.32
C THR A 642 -34.39 4.21 -5.72
N ASP A 643 -34.81 4.50 -6.94
CA ASP A 643 -35.08 5.87 -7.39
C ASP A 643 -36.37 6.36 -6.72
N THR A 644 -36.22 7.16 -5.67
CA THR A 644 -37.33 7.59 -4.83
C THR A 644 -38.03 8.83 -5.39
N ASN A 645 -37.32 9.61 -6.19
CA ASN A 645 -37.82 10.86 -6.73
C ASN A 645 -38.28 10.75 -8.20
N GLY A 646 -37.90 9.66 -8.88
CA GLY A 646 -38.33 9.30 -10.23
C GLY A 646 -37.61 10.07 -11.33
N ASN A 647 -36.38 10.55 -11.10
CA ASN A 647 -35.57 11.26 -12.09
C ASN A 647 -34.66 10.32 -12.91
N GLY A 648 -34.51 9.06 -12.50
CA GLY A 648 -33.61 8.11 -13.16
C GLY A 648 -32.12 8.37 -12.90
N GLU A 649 -31.75 9.18 -11.90
CA GLU A 649 -30.36 9.52 -11.57
C GLU A 649 -30.02 9.06 -10.14
N ALA A 650 -28.78 8.60 -9.93
CA ALA A 650 -28.32 8.20 -8.60
C ALA A 650 -27.99 9.45 -7.76
N ASP A 651 -28.99 10.01 -7.08
CA ASP A 651 -28.79 11.20 -6.25
C ASP A 651 -28.03 10.90 -4.94
N PRO A 652 -27.22 11.85 -4.42
CA PRO A 652 -26.51 11.67 -3.15
C PRO A 652 -27.43 11.32 -1.95
N ASP A 653 -28.67 11.80 -1.95
CA ASP A 653 -29.66 11.47 -0.90
C ASP A 653 -30.21 10.02 -1.04
N GLU A 654 -30.06 9.40 -2.22
CA GLU A 654 -30.53 8.05 -2.55
C GLU A 654 -29.43 7.00 -2.49
N VAL A 655 -28.17 7.38 -2.74
CA VAL A 655 -26.99 6.51 -2.69
C VAL A 655 -26.57 6.25 -1.25
N ASN A 656 -27.35 5.41 -0.56
CA ASN A 656 -27.03 4.95 0.78
C ASN A 656 -27.59 3.55 1.03
N ARG A 657 -26.96 2.82 1.94
CA ARG A 657 -27.35 1.43 2.26
C ARG A 657 -28.81 1.26 2.69
N GLY A 658 -29.41 2.29 3.29
CA GLY A 658 -30.81 2.27 3.68
C GLY A 658 -31.80 2.25 2.52
N ASN A 659 -31.36 2.69 1.34
CA ASN A 659 -32.15 2.80 0.11
C ASN A 659 -31.72 1.78 -0.96
N GLN A 660 -31.04 0.71 -0.57
CA GLN A 660 -30.67 -0.37 -1.49
C GLN A 660 -31.90 -0.91 -2.24
N TYR A 661 -31.74 -1.27 -3.51
CA TYR A 661 -32.82 -1.86 -4.30
C TYR A 661 -33.16 -3.27 -3.81
N ASN A 662 -34.43 -3.52 -3.46
CA ASN A 662 -34.88 -4.81 -2.89
C ASN A 662 -36.04 -5.46 -3.65
N THR A 663 -36.58 -4.83 -4.70
CA THR A 663 -37.75 -5.31 -5.44
C THR A 663 -37.34 -6.08 -6.70
N TRP A 664 -36.36 -6.98 -6.55
CA TRP A 664 -35.81 -7.76 -7.67
C TRP A 664 -36.83 -8.76 -8.22
N THR A 665 -37.01 -8.75 -9.54
CA THR A 665 -37.57 -9.87 -10.30
C THR A 665 -36.42 -10.65 -10.96
N PRO A 666 -36.61 -11.94 -11.32
CA PRO A 666 -35.60 -12.67 -12.07
C PRO A 666 -35.17 -11.97 -13.37
N ARG A 667 -36.13 -11.39 -14.12
CA ARG A 667 -35.86 -10.67 -15.37
C ARG A 667 -34.94 -9.46 -15.15
N LEU A 668 -35.27 -8.62 -14.17
CA LEU A 668 -34.46 -7.44 -13.84
C LEU A 668 -33.08 -7.83 -13.28
N LEU A 669 -32.98 -8.91 -12.51
CA LEU A 669 -31.70 -9.36 -11.95
C LEU A 669 -30.72 -9.81 -13.04
N ARG A 670 -31.19 -10.54 -14.07
CA ARG A 670 -30.35 -10.93 -15.22
C ARG A 670 -29.81 -9.72 -15.97
N ALA A 671 -30.71 -8.78 -16.32
CA ALA A 671 -30.34 -7.55 -17.01
C ALA A 671 -29.36 -6.70 -16.18
N ALA A 672 -29.63 -6.51 -14.88
CA ALA A 672 -28.75 -5.78 -13.99
C ALA A 672 -27.37 -6.43 -13.84
N TYR A 673 -27.31 -7.76 -13.74
CA TYR A 673 -26.05 -8.47 -13.68
C TYR A 673 -25.21 -8.24 -14.94
N ASN A 674 -25.81 -8.40 -16.12
CA ASN A 674 -25.12 -8.18 -17.40
C ASN A 674 -24.72 -6.70 -17.60
N TYR A 675 -25.57 -5.75 -17.18
CA TYR A 675 -25.24 -4.33 -17.20
C TYR A 675 -24.02 -4.00 -16.33
N GLN A 676 -23.92 -4.58 -15.13
CA GLN A 676 -22.72 -4.41 -14.32
C GLN A 676 -21.52 -5.17 -14.91
N TYR A 677 -21.72 -6.37 -15.45
CA TYR A 677 -20.66 -7.20 -16.02
C TYR A 677 -19.84 -6.42 -17.05
N VAL A 678 -20.50 -5.80 -18.02
CA VAL A 678 -19.85 -5.00 -19.08
C VAL A 678 -19.12 -3.78 -18.51
N GLN A 679 -19.66 -3.14 -17.48
CA GLN A 679 -19.01 -1.98 -16.86
C GLN A 679 -17.80 -2.33 -15.99
N LYS A 680 -17.79 -3.53 -15.43
CA LYS A 680 -16.70 -3.99 -14.56
C LYS A 680 -15.59 -4.69 -15.33
N ASP A 681 -15.69 -4.76 -16.64
CA ASP A 681 -14.61 -5.09 -17.56
C ASP A 681 -14.42 -3.93 -18.58
N PRO A 682 -13.62 -2.90 -18.26
CA PRO A 682 -13.42 -1.75 -19.15
C PRO A 682 -12.90 -2.13 -20.54
N GLY A 683 -12.20 -3.26 -20.66
CA GLY A 683 -11.67 -3.79 -21.93
C GLY A 683 -12.63 -4.76 -22.63
N ALA A 684 -13.89 -4.86 -22.23
CA ALA A 684 -14.87 -5.80 -22.79
C ALA A 684 -15.00 -5.71 -24.33
N TYR A 685 -14.85 -4.51 -24.89
CA TYR A 685 -14.87 -4.22 -26.32
C TYR A 685 -13.61 -4.69 -27.08
N THR A 686 -12.61 -5.21 -26.37
CA THR A 686 -11.40 -5.84 -26.95
C THR A 686 -11.31 -7.32 -26.56
N HIS A 687 -11.66 -7.66 -25.31
CA HIS A 687 -11.52 -9.02 -24.79
C HIS A 687 -12.39 -10.05 -25.51
N ASN A 688 -13.67 -9.73 -25.82
CA ASN A 688 -14.56 -10.59 -26.60
C ASN A 688 -15.81 -9.83 -27.10
N PRO A 689 -15.68 -9.00 -28.14
CA PRO A 689 -16.76 -8.13 -28.57
C PRO A 689 -18.04 -8.87 -28.99
N PRO A 690 -17.97 -9.94 -29.81
CA PRO A 690 -19.17 -10.68 -30.19
C PRO A 690 -19.93 -11.23 -28.99
N TYR A 691 -19.23 -11.76 -27.97
CA TYR A 691 -19.87 -12.27 -26.75
C TYR A 691 -20.62 -11.17 -26.00
N ILE A 692 -19.95 -10.04 -25.77
CA ILE A 692 -20.49 -8.93 -24.98
C ILE A 692 -21.73 -8.31 -25.64
N LEU A 693 -21.69 -8.12 -26.96
CA LEU A 693 -22.84 -7.55 -27.69
C LEU A 693 -24.00 -8.54 -27.81
N GLN A 694 -23.73 -9.85 -27.91
CA GLN A 694 -24.79 -10.86 -27.80
C GLN A 694 -25.46 -10.84 -26.42
N VAL A 695 -24.67 -10.69 -25.36
CA VAL A 695 -25.15 -10.57 -23.97
C VAL A 695 -26.01 -9.31 -23.81
N LEU A 696 -25.55 -8.16 -24.30
CA LEU A 696 -26.31 -6.90 -24.25
C LEU A 696 -27.61 -7.00 -25.06
N TYR A 697 -27.53 -7.46 -26.32
CA TYR A 697 -28.69 -7.64 -27.20
C TYR A 697 -29.78 -8.47 -26.52
N ASP A 698 -29.42 -9.66 -26.04
CA ASP A 698 -30.39 -10.58 -25.44
C ASP A 698 -30.92 -10.05 -24.10
N SER A 699 -30.13 -9.24 -23.37
CA SER A 699 -30.60 -8.57 -22.15
C SER A 699 -31.63 -7.49 -22.42
N ILE A 700 -31.42 -6.69 -23.47
CA ILE A 700 -32.36 -5.65 -23.94
C ILE A 700 -33.64 -6.33 -24.42
N GLU A 701 -33.53 -7.39 -25.24
CA GLU A 701 -34.69 -8.16 -25.72
C GLU A 701 -35.49 -8.78 -24.56
N ASP A 702 -34.82 -9.40 -23.58
CA ASP A 702 -35.50 -10.04 -22.45
C ASP A 702 -36.19 -9.02 -21.56
N ILE A 703 -35.56 -7.88 -21.23
CA ILE A 703 -36.16 -6.87 -20.34
C ILE A 703 -37.29 -6.08 -21.03
N GLY A 704 -37.44 -6.23 -22.35
CA GLY A 704 -38.51 -5.63 -23.16
C GLY A 704 -38.12 -4.32 -23.86
N GLY A 705 -36.83 -4.05 -24.00
CA GLY A 705 -36.30 -2.96 -24.83
C GLY A 705 -36.48 -3.23 -26.33
N ASP A 706 -36.25 -2.20 -27.15
CA ASP A 706 -36.37 -2.30 -28.60
C ASP A 706 -35.01 -2.69 -29.21
N VAL A 707 -34.96 -3.84 -29.88
CA VAL A 707 -33.78 -4.35 -30.60
C VAL A 707 -34.03 -4.41 -32.12
N GLY A 708 -35.08 -3.73 -32.60
CA GLY A 708 -35.56 -3.86 -33.97
C GLY A 708 -34.58 -3.33 -35.03
N ASP A 709 -33.80 -2.32 -34.67
CA ASP A 709 -32.76 -1.72 -35.50
C ASP A 709 -31.36 -2.29 -35.19
N MET A 710 -31.16 -2.88 -33.99
CA MET A 710 -29.93 -3.56 -33.58
C MET A 710 -29.65 -4.85 -34.36
N MET A 711 -28.38 -5.19 -34.51
CA MET A 711 -27.93 -6.43 -35.11
C MET A 711 -27.20 -7.31 -34.08
N ARG A 712 -27.78 -8.48 -33.78
CA ARG A 712 -27.12 -9.48 -32.93
C ARG A 712 -25.98 -10.18 -33.71
N PRO A 713 -24.73 -10.15 -33.22
CA PRO A 713 -23.58 -10.82 -33.85
C PRO A 713 -23.71 -12.35 -33.93
#